data_AF-A0A7X0FYV3-F1
#
_entry.id   AF-A0A7X0FYV3-F1
#
_cell.length_a   1.000
_cell.length_b   1.000
_cell.length_c   1.000
_cell.angle_alpha   90.00
_cell.angle_beta   90.00
_cell.angle_gamma   90.00
#
_symmetry.space_group_name_H-M   'P 1'
#
loop_
_entity.id
_entity.type
_entity.pdbx_description
1 polymer ?
#
loop_
_entity_poly.entity_id
_entity_poly.type
_entity_poly.pdbx_seq_one_letter_code
_entity_poly.pdbx_strand_id
1 'polypeptide(L)'
;MTAAAAAKPALSSVKKAVAAKPPAPPAPPPPPSKVESNVTLWSVTQPDGGKLAEAAWPAVVNGTLAATTGDPAAEAAGPRRLSAFLGLGADLRGLAAVIEPIINKGALDPEDAPKDAPDLKLTQNELEKALAVYLGLNIPPLRPTEWKVGRRVILPIEVEIVPPAAPTWKVGRAQMREWARLIRPEEEEAGLQVTVRLPVEPLPATTDAGHRPLELKAEVATRLGTLTKPVAEPEEVAALGAEVRAGVLVNPFEGIFYQIELMRQLRRDRPELELAVTLAVLSGFSEHQAAVTGWTMGGNALFRRLWDALRRKGDGVPAADKPAVAGARALLAGALGLAANGTAAWYSPTERGPSVPPVDLFLAPAQLLRKSPNGKDVYLTVVYGRLMAAGVRDNTGKYYGPAALGGMDLADFVGDAPAFLGPAPTSTLLQCWDLVKKIAPNEGKLDGLRLADGGIVSIGVQQWTIAADDELTVVLYQFMRMAPDHFDLFFGIRGMQLRVWGLADTTEPTPDKIDEANPYLRPRSRPDTPETWRSAYASRPAGDWGDAGTGPPDDGVPSRVKLVWLKYSAPGGPVETPQPIRSGTAHRWALFGGVENAAKQVIFDPLWGGISRLASQTSRELCTAQLQTAVFRFQRLWNQVNGMYPTTDAPGGKQYPFRRLVSSQFFAAAVIDAHINVPGLVAADLDTAFRNTYARKPYTLVGTEADDHFLMRMAVNFLLARRVYKKNKDSRDHNIVALHDKPVIPATSDKPARDPGLNATPGSFTGWPAP
;
A
#
# COMPACT_ATOMS: atom_id res chain seq x y z
N MET A 1 59.91 -72.25 4.28
CA MET A 1 58.75 -71.36 4.08
C MET A 1 59.08 -70.42 2.93
N THR A 2 58.50 -70.69 1.76
CA THR A 2 58.78 -70.04 0.47
C THR A 2 57.84 -68.85 0.25
N ALA A 3 58.39 -67.75 -0.28
CA ALA A 3 57.68 -66.52 -0.61
C ALA A 3 56.84 -66.69 -1.90
N ALA A 4 55.62 -66.14 -1.92
CA ALA A 4 54.77 -66.10 -3.11
C ALA A 4 55.08 -64.85 -3.97
N ALA A 5 55.26 -65.07 -5.27
CA ALA A 5 55.60 -64.06 -6.26
C ALA A 5 54.41 -63.14 -6.61
N ALA A 6 54.66 -61.83 -6.66
CA ALA A 6 53.70 -60.83 -7.14
C ALA A 6 53.57 -60.91 -8.66
N ALA A 7 52.33 -61.07 -9.15
CA ALA A 7 52.03 -61.06 -10.58
C ALA A 7 52.19 -59.65 -11.17
N LYS A 8 52.94 -59.53 -12.27
CA LYS A 8 53.05 -58.27 -13.04
C LYS A 8 51.73 -57.97 -13.76
N PRO A 9 51.21 -56.73 -13.73
CA PRO A 9 50.00 -56.37 -14.44
C PRO A 9 50.22 -56.45 -15.96
N ALA A 10 49.25 -57.03 -16.68
CA ALA A 10 49.29 -57.19 -18.12
C ALA A 10 49.24 -55.83 -18.84
N LEU A 11 50.10 -55.62 -19.85
CA LEU A 11 50.19 -54.38 -20.66
C LEU A 11 48.84 -53.92 -21.29
N SER A 12 47.83 -54.78 -21.37
CA SER A 12 46.51 -54.46 -21.92
C SER A 12 45.66 -53.55 -21.02
N SER A 13 45.82 -53.61 -19.70
CA SER A 13 45.09 -52.75 -18.76
C SER A 13 45.63 -51.31 -18.77
N VAL A 14 46.94 -51.14 -19.02
CA VAL A 14 47.58 -49.83 -19.16
C VAL A 14 47.14 -49.12 -20.45
N LYS A 15 47.02 -49.84 -21.58
CA LYS A 15 46.54 -49.24 -22.85
C LYS A 15 45.09 -48.74 -22.79
N LYS A 16 44.20 -49.38 -22.00
CA LYS A 16 42.83 -48.89 -21.79
C LYS A 16 42.76 -47.66 -20.89
N ALA A 17 43.65 -47.55 -19.90
CA ALA A 17 43.74 -46.36 -19.04
C ALA A 17 44.31 -45.13 -19.78
N VAL A 18 45.24 -45.34 -20.71
CA VAL A 18 45.85 -44.25 -21.50
C VAL A 18 44.95 -43.77 -22.66
N ALA A 19 43.99 -44.58 -23.10
CA ALA A 19 43.04 -44.24 -24.18
C ALA A 19 41.71 -43.65 -23.68
N ALA A 20 41.48 -43.56 -22.37
CA ALA A 20 40.31 -42.88 -21.83
C ALA A 20 40.48 -41.37 -22.07
N LYS A 21 39.65 -40.80 -22.95
CA LYS A 21 39.51 -39.35 -23.06
C LYS A 21 39.34 -38.79 -21.64
N PRO A 22 40.02 -37.68 -21.29
CA PRO A 22 39.76 -36.99 -20.03
C PRO A 22 38.24 -36.84 -19.88
N PRO A 23 37.66 -37.09 -18.69
CA PRO A 23 36.26 -36.76 -18.46
C PRO A 23 36.06 -35.32 -18.92
N ALA A 24 35.02 -35.10 -19.74
CA ALA A 24 34.70 -33.77 -20.19
C ALA A 24 34.61 -32.87 -18.94
N PRO A 25 35.19 -31.65 -18.99
CA PRO A 25 35.07 -30.71 -17.88
C PRO A 25 33.59 -30.65 -17.46
N PRO A 26 33.28 -30.64 -16.15
CA PRO A 26 31.91 -30.47 -15.71
C PRO A 26 31.34 -29.22 -16.40
N ALA A 27 30.13 -29.35 -16.96
CA ALA A 27 29.50 -28.24 -17.64
C ALA A 27 29.43 -27.04 -16.69
N PRO A 28 29.74 -25.81 -17.16
CA PRO A 28 29.63 -24.63 -16.32
C PRO A 28 28.20 -24.53 -15.77
N PRO A 29 28.03 -24.10 -14.51
CA PRO A 29 26.71 -23.98 -13.92
C PRO A 29 25.84 -23.03 -14.75
N PRO A 30 24.53 -23.30 -14.92
CA PRO A 30 23.65 -22.46 -15.73
C PRO A 30 23.60 -21.04 -15.17
N PRO A 31 23.48 -19.98 -15.99
CA PRO A 31 23.45 -18.61 -15.48
C PRO A 31 22.32 -18.43 -14.44
N PRO A 32 22.46 -17.50 -13.48
CA PRO A 32 21.41 -17.24 -12.51
C PRO A 32 20.10 -16.84 -13.19
N SER A 33 19.00 -17.38 -12.68
CA SER A 33 17.65 -17.03 -13.11
C SER A 33 17.31 -15.57 -12.81
N LYS A 34 16.23 -15.09 -13.43
CA LYS A 34 15.69 -13.75 -13.12
C LYS A 34 15.21 -13.61 -11.67
N VAL A 35 14.89 -14.72 -11.01
CA VAL A 35 14.49 -14.74 -9.59
C VAL A 35 15.72 -14.59 -8.70
N GLU A 36 16.76 -15.41 -8.92
CA GLU A 36 18.05 -15.31 -8.22
C GLU A 36 18.65 -13.89 -8.40
N SER A 37 18.50 -13.30 -9.59
CA SER A 37 19.01 -11.96 -9.94
C SER A 37 18.05 -10.81 -9.59
N ASN A 38 17.02 -11.01 -8.76
CA ASN A 38 16.01 -9.99 -8.44
C ASN A 38 16.55 -8.93 -7.47
N VAL A 39 17.44 -8.06 -7.95
CA VAL A 39 18.13 -7.04 -7.16
C VAL A 39 17.82 -5.64 -7.69
N THR A 40 17.54 -4.73 -6.77
CA THR A 40 17.32 -3.30 -7.04
C THR A 40 18.58 -2.51 -6.70
N LEU A 41 19.17 -1.83 -7.69
CA LEU A 41 20.44 -1.12 -7.54
C LEU A 41 20.20 0.39 -7.46
N TRP A 42 20.69 1.03 -6.40
CA TRP A 42 20.61 2.49 -6.24
C TRP A 42 21.30 3.21 -7.39
N SER A 43 20.69 4.28 -7.89
CA SER A 43 21.15 5.05 -9.06
C SER A 43 21.23 4.28 -10.39
N VAL A 44 20.69 3.04 -10.45
CA VAL A 44 20.65 2.23 -11.68
C VAL A 44 19.21 1.77 -11.99
N THR A 45 18.45 1.38 -10.97
CA THR A 45 17.04 1.00 -11.12
C THR A 45 16.15 2.24 -11.14
N GLN A 46 15.16 2.23 -12.04
CA GLN A 46 14.15 3.27 -12.19
C GLN A 46 12.87 2.94 -11.40
N PRO A 47 11.98 3.91 -11.14
CA PRO A 47 10.75 3.70 -10.37
C PRO A 47 9.78 2.64 -10.93
N ASP A 48 9.83 2.38 -12.23
CA ASP A 48 9.05 1.33 -12.90
C ASP A 48 9.71 -0.06 -12.87
N GLY A 49 10.90 -0.17 -12.26
CA GLY A 49 11.70 -1.39 -12.21
C GLY A 49 12.62 -1.57 -13.41
N GLY A 50 12.59 -0.64 -14.37
CA GLY A 50 13.53 -0.58 -15.47
C GLY A 50 14.97 -0.35 -14.99
N LYS A 51 15.95 -0.70 -15.82
CA LYS A 51 17.36 -0.39 -15.58
C LYS A 51 17.80 0.73 -16.50
N LEU A 52 18.62 1.65 -16.00
CA LEU A 52 19.30 2.63 -16.83
C LEU A 52 20.14 1.92 -17.90
N ALA A 53 20.10 2.46 -19.12
CA ALA A 53 20.95 2.00 -20.20
C ALA A 53 22.43 2.13 -19.82
N GLU A 54 23.25 1.16 -20.23
CA GLU A 54 24.69 1.11 -19.87
C GLU A 54 25.47 2.36 -20.30
N ALA A 55 25.06 3.00 -21.40
CA ALA A 55 25.62 4.25 -21.88
C ALA A 55 25.41 5.43 -20.92
N ALA A 56 24.41 5.35 -20.03
CA ALA A 56 24.14 6.35 -19.00
C ALA A 56 24.84 6.06 -17.67
N TRP A 57 25.54 4.93 -17.55
CA TRP A 57 26.28 4.60 -16.33
C TRP A 57 27.54 5.47 -16.22
N PRO A 58 27.94 5.85 -14.99
CA PRO A 58 29.25 6.41 -14.69
C PRO A 58 30.41 5.64 -15.33
N ALA A 59 31.50 6.35 -15.65
CA ALA A 59 32.73 5.72 -16.12
C ALA A 59 33.30 4.84 -15.00
N VAL A 60 33.82 3.66 -15.38
CA VAL A 60 34.39 2.69 -14.44
C VAL A 60 35.92 2.78 -14.49
N VAL A 61 36.56 2.91 -13.33
CA VAL A 61 38.01 2.92 -13.15
C VAL A 61 38.45 1.77 -12.26
N ASN A 62 39.51 1.07 -12.65
CA ASN A 62 40.10 0.01 -11.82
C ASN A 62 41.11 0.61 -10.84
N GLY A 63 41.08 0.20 -9.58
CA GLY A 63 42.03 0.63 -8.56
C GLY A 63 41.78 0.01 -7.18
N THR A 64 42.69 0.19 -6.25
CA THR A 64 42.56 -0.35 -4.89
C THR A 64 41.39 0.30 -4.15
N LEU A 65 40.47 -0.52 -3.63
CA LEU A 65 39.36 -0.03 -2.81
C LEU A 65 39.86 0.32 -1.41
N ALA A 66 39.43 1.48 -0.90
CA ALA A 66 39.65 1.86 0.49
C ALA A 66 38.75 1.06 1.44
N ALA A 67 37.54 0.71 1.01
CA ALA A 67 36.62 -0.12 1.78
C ALA A 67 36.92 -1.61 1.61
N THR A 68 37.19 -2.30 2.73
CA THR A 68 37.45 -3.75 2.75
C THR A 68 36.30 -4.60 3.31
N THR A 69 35.21 -3.95 3.75
CA THR A 69 34.02 -4.59 4.31
C THR A 69 32.72 -3.94 3.82
N GLY A 70 31.68 -4.73 3.63
CA GLY A 70 30.33 -4.30 3.28
C GLY A 70 29.43 -3.91 4.46
N ASP A 71 29.97 -3.83 5.68
CA ASP A 71 29.20 -3.49 6.89
C ASP A 71 28.62 -2.05 6.84
N PRO A 72 27.29 -1.87 6.92
CA PRO A 72 26.65 -0.57 7.04
C PRO A 72 27.14 0.29 8.22
N ALA A 73 27.56 -0.33 9.34
CA ALA A 73 28.08 0.41 10.49
C ALA A 73 29.39 1.14 10.18
N ALA A 74 30.20 0.60 9.26
CA ALA A 74 31.45 1.19 8.81
C ALA A 74 31.26 2.20 7.66
N GLU A 75 30.03 2.39 7.15
CA GLU A 75 29.77 3.25 6.00
C GLU A 75 30.03 4.73 6.28
N ALA A 76 29.62 5.23 7.45
CA ALA A 76 29.69 6.66 7.77
C ALA A 76 31.12 7.22 7.77
N ALA A 77 32.12 6.39 8.05
CA ALA A 77 33.54 6.76 8.05
C ALA A 77 34.28 6.40 6.74
N GLY A 78 33.60 5.73 5.80
CA GLY A 78 34.19 5.19 4.58
C GLY A 78 33.81 5.97 3.31
N PRO A 79 34.34 5.57 2.15
CA PRO A 79 33.95 6.14 0.87
C PRO A 79 32.48 5.84 0.55
N ARG A 80 31.86 6.74 -0.23
CA ARG A 80 30.52 6.54 -0.80
C ARG A 80 30.54 5.29 -1.68
N ARG A 81 29.50 4.47 -1.59
CA ARG A 81 29.45 3.17 -2.29
C ARG A 81 28.08 2.90 -2.89
N LEU A 82 28.07 2.15 -4.00
CA LEU A 82 26.84 1.65 -4.60
C LEU A 82 26.12 0.72 -3.62
N SER A 83 24.79 0.77 -3.59
CA SER A 83 23.97 -0.07 -2.72
C SER A 83 23.00 -0.91 -3.55
N ALA A 84 22.86 -2.16 -3.16
CA ALA A 84 21.85 -3.09 -3.66
C ALA A 84 20.77 -3.31 -2.59
N PHE A 85 19.54 -3.55 -3.03
CA PHE A 85 18.42 -3.96 -2.19
C PHE A 85 17.88 -5.28 -2.73
N LEU A 86 17.80 -6.27 -1.86
CA LEU A 86 17.46 -7.63 -2.24
C LEU A 86 15.94 -7.79 -2.43
N GLY A 87 15.53 -8.29 -3.59
CA GLY A 87 14.15 -8.67 -3.89
C GLY A 87 13.83 -10.10 -3.48
N LEU A 88 12.57 -10.51 -3.65
CA LEU A 88 12.12 -11.85 -3.28
C LEU A 88 12.83 -12.92 -4.11
N GLY A 89 13.42 -13.91 -3.43
CA GLY A 89 14.12 -15.03 -4.07
C GLY A 89 15.50 -14.67 -4.64
N ALA A 90 15.96 -13.43 -4.47
CA ALA A 90 17.33 -13.07 -4.81
C ALA A 90 18.33 -13.83 -3.95
N ASP A 91 19.55 -14.04 -4.44
CA ASP A 91 20.63 -14.67 -3.71
C ASP A 91 21.98 -13.99 -4.03
N LEU A 92 23.07 -14.41 -3.36
CA LEU A 92 24.39 -13.80 -3.57
C LEU A 92 24.90 -14.03 -5.00
N ARG A 93 24.58 -15.19 -5.56
CA ARG A 93 24.92 -15.60 -6.92
C ARG A 93 24.28 -14.67 -7.96
N GLY A 94 22.98 -14.42 -7.85
CA GLY A 94 22.29 -13.47 -8.71
C GLY A 94 22.72 -12.03 -8.47
N LEU A 95 23.06 -11.64 -7.24
CA LEU A 95 23.68 -10.35 -6.96
C LEU A 95 25.02 -10.20 -7.72
N ALA A 96 25.89 -11.21 -7.65
CA ALA A 96 27.16 -11.24 -8.38
C ALA A 96 26.94 -11.05 -9.89
N ALA A 97 25.98 -11.77 -10.48
CA ALA A 97 25.66 -11.65 -11.90
C ALA A 97 25.05 -10.28 -12.27
N VAL A 98 24.32 -9.63 -11.36
CA VAL A 98 23.75 -8.30 -11.58
C VAL A 98 24.84 -7.22 -11.60
N ILE A 99 25.89 -7.36 -10.80
CA ILE A 99 26.98 -6.36 -10.72
C ILE A 99 28.15 -6.70 -11.65
N GLU A 100 28.26 -7.92 -12.16
CA GLU A 100 29.31 -8.37 -13.09
C GLU A 100 29.50 -7.39 -14.27
N PRO A 101 28.45 -6.94 -14.99
CA PRO A 101 28.64 -6.00 -16.11
C PRO A 101 29.22 -4.65 -15.68
N ILE A 102 28.96 -4.22 -14.44
CA ILE A 102 29.53 -2.99 -13.89
C ILE A 102 31.00 -3.22 -13.55
N ILE A 103 31.30 -4.30 -12.83
CA ILE A 103 32.65 -4.61 -12.37
C ILE A 103 33.56 -4.89 -13.56
N ASN A 104 33.11 -5.61 -14.58
CA ASN A 104 33.94 -5.99 -15.73
C ASN A 104 33.96 -4.95 -16.86
N LYS A 105 33.29 -3.78 -16.71
CA LYS A 105 33.25 -2.75 -17.73
C LYS A 105 34.65 -2.24 -18.10
N GLY A 106 35.04 -2.41 -19.36
CA GLY A 106 36.34 -2.00 -19.89
C GLY A 106 37.52 -2.92 -19.53
N ALA A 107 37.30 -4.02 -18.82
CA ALA A 107 38.35 -4.99 -18.51
C ALA A 107 38.62 -5.95 -19.69
N LEU A 108 39.85 -6.46 -19.77
CA LEU A 108 40.28 -7.39 -20.81
C LEU A 108 39.80 -8.81 -20.51
N ASP A 109 39.40 -9.54 -21.56
CA ASP A 109 39.14 -10.97 -21.48
C ASP A 109 40.45 -11.71 -21.14
N PRO A 110 40.47 -12.60 -20.12
CA PRO A 110 41.68 -13.31 -19.72
C PRO A 110 42.33 -14.13 -20.83
N GLU A 111 41.54 -14.61 -21.80
CA GLU A 111 42.02 -15.40 -22.94
C GLU A 111 42.76 -14.54 -23.99
N ASP A 112 42.38 -13.27 -24.11
CA ASP A 112 42.88 -12.34 -25.12
C ASP A 112 43.89 -11.33 -24.55
N ALA A 113 44.05 -11.30 -23.23
CA ALA A 113 44.88 -10.32 -22.56
C ALA A 113 46.38 -10.63 -22.66
N PRO A 114 47.24 -9.60 -22.77
CA PRO A 114 48.68 -9.77 -22.63
C PRO A 114 49.02 -10.47 -21.31
N LYS A 115 50.07 -11.31 -21.35
CA LYS A 115 50.63 -11.92 -20.15
C LYS A 115 50.96 -10.80 -19.15
N ASP A 116 50.45 -10.93 -17.92
CA ASP A 116 50.59 -9.95 -16.83
C ASP A 116 49.72 -8.68 -16.94
N ALA A 117 48.68 -8.68 -17.79
CA ALA A 117 47.70 -7.59 -17.80
C ALA A 117 47.04 -7.43 -16.40
N PRO A 118 47.11 -6.23 -15.79
CA PRO A 118 46.58 -6.02 -14.44
C PRO A 118 45.06 -5.91 -14.40
N ASP A 119 44.41 -5.73 -15.56
CA ASP A 119 42.99 -5.39 -15.68
C ASP A 119 42.15 -6.45 -16.38
N LEU A 120 42.11 -7.65 -15.78
CA LEU A 120 41.37 -8.80 -16.29
C LEU A 120 39.96 -8.87 -15.73
N LYS A 121 38.99 -9.28 -16.56
CA LYS A 121 37.64 -9.61 -16.11
C LYS A 121 37.66 -10.65 -14.99
N LEU A 122 36.75 -10.49 -14.03
CA LEU A 122 36.47 -11.49 -13.02
C LEU A 122 35.42 -12.45 -13.54
N THR A 123 35.63 -13.74 -13.31
CA THR A 123 34.60 -14.75 -13.55
C THR A 123 33.47 -14.62 -12.53
N GLN A 124 32.28 -15.10 -12.88
CA GLN A 124 31.14 -15.20 -11.96
C GLN A 124 31.51 -15.90 -10.63
N ASN A 125 32.28 -16.99 -10.68
CA ASN A 125 32.71 -17.72 -9.48
C ASN A 125 33.68 -16.90 -8.61
N GLU A 126 34.61 -16.16 -9.22
CA GLU A 126 35.48 -15.25 -8.47
C GLU A 126 34.67 -14.14 -7.79
N LEU A 127 33.66 -13.58 -8.48
CA LEU A 127 32.78 -12.56 -7.90
C LEU A 127 31.94 -13.09 -6.73
N GLU A 128 31.35 -14.27 -6.87
CA GLU A 128 30.60 -14.93 -5.79
C GLU A 128 31.45 -15.10 -4.52
N LYS A 129 32.69 -15.63 -4.69
CA LYS A 129 33.64 -15.81 -3.59
C LYS A 129 34.10 -14.49 -2.99
N ALA A 130 34.44 -13.52 -3.84
CA ALA A 130 34.87 -12.20 -3.41
C ALA A 130 33.78 -11.50 -2.58
N LEU A 131 32.51 -11.57 -3.01
CA LEU A 131 31.39 -11.00 -2.28
C LEU A 131 31.14 -11.71 -0.96
N ALA A 132 31.26 -13.04 -0.91
CA ALA A 132 31.09 -13.79 0.34
C ALA A 132 32.10 -13.34 1.41
N VAL A 133 33.37 -13.17 1.01
CA VAL A 133 34.43 -12.63 1.89
C VAL A 133 34.16 -11.17 2.26
N TYR A 134 33.86 -10.32 1.27
CA TYR A 134 33.66 -8.88 1.48
C TYR A 134 32.49 -8.57 2.43
N LEU A 135 31.44 -9.38 2.37
CA LEU A 135 30.26 -9.28 3.24
C LEU A 135 30.46 -10.00 4.59
N GLY A 136 31.62 -10.62 4.82
CA GLY A 136 31.93 -11.32 6.06
C GLY A 136 31.01 -12.52 6.33
N LEU A 137 30.56 -13.22 5.27
CA LEU A 137 29.67 -14.37 5.42
C LEU A 137 30.46 -15.57 5.97
N ASN A 138 30.02 -16.13 7.10
CA ASN A 138 30.64 -17.31 7.68
C ASN A 138 30.38 -18.55 6.82
N ILE A 139 31.45 -19.26 6.45
CA ILE A 139 31.40 -20.54 5.74
C ILE A 139 32.21 -21.56 6.55
N PRO A 140 31.62 -22.60 7.20
CA PRO A 140 30.33 -22.74 7.90
C PRO A 140 30.46 -22.46 9.45
N PRO A 141 29.39 -22.22 10.26
CA PRO A 141 27.97 -22.40 10.03
C PRO A 141 27.12 -21.09 9.99
N LEU A 142 26.12 -21.15 9.11
CA LEU A 142 24.87 -20.38 8.97
C LEU A 142 24.66 -19.15 9.87
N ARG A 143 24.71 -17.96 9.27
CA ARG A 143 23.69 -16.92 9.53
C ARG A 143 23.17 -16.32 8.23
N PRO A 144 22.13 -16.93 7.65
CA PRO A 144 21.35 -16.19 6.68
C PRO A 144 19.85 -16.25 7.00
N THR A 145 19.51 -16.37 8.29
CA THR A 145 18.18 -16.04 8.82
C THR A 145 17.83 -14.54 8.66
N GLU A 146 18.79 -13.71 8.25
CA GLU A 146 18.67 -12.26 8.08
C GLU A 146 18.42 -11.80 6.62
N TRP A 147 18.47 -12.68 5.63
CA TRP A 147 18.27 -12.31 4.22
C TRP A 147 16.77 -12.12 3.94
N LYS A 148 16.28 -10.95 4.31
CA LYS A 148 14.89 -10.52 4.09
C LYS A 148 14.78 -9.55 2.93
N VAL A 149 13.62 -9.57 2.27
CA VAL A 149 13.29 -8.62 1.20
C VAL A 149 13.53 -7.18 1.69
N GLY A 150 14.25 -6.41 0.89
CA GLY A 150 14.63 -5.03 1.19
C GLY A 150 15.93 -4.86 1.95
N ARG A 151 16.58 -5.96 2.38
CA ARG A 151 17.91 -5.88 3.02
C ARG A 151 18.88 -5.15 2.09
N ARG A 152 19.53 -4.12 2.63
CA ARG A 152 20.55 -3.35 1.95
C ARG A 152 21.88 -4.12 1.97
N VAL A 153 22.51 -4.21 0.82
CA VAL A 153 23.87 -4.73 0.65
C VAL A 153 24.73 -3.60 0.08
N ILE A 154 25.75 -3.19 0.83
CA ILE A 154 26.74 -2.22 0.35
C ILE A 154 27.72 -2.97 -0.54
N LEU A 155 27.92 -2.49 -1.76
CA LEU A 155 28.73 -3.16 -2.77
C LEU A 155 30.19 -2.67 -2.72
N PRO A 156 31.15 -3.51 -3.15
CA PRO A 156 32.56 -3.12 -3.28
C PRO A 156 32.80 -2.29 -4.56
N ILE A 157 31.98 -1.23 -4.73
CA ILE A 157 32.01 -0.28 -5.85
C ILE A 157 31.97 1.12 -5.23
N GLU A 158 33.12 1.80 -5.21
CA GLU A 158 33.27 3.14 -4.65
C GLU A 158 32.78 4.19 -5.64
N VAL A 159 32.05 5.18 -5.15
CA VAL A 159 31.56 6.32 -5.92
C VAL A 159 32.48 7.50 -5.64
N GLU A 160 33.34 7.81 -6.61
CA GLU A 160 34.23 8.96 -6.56
C GLU A 160 33.54 10.15 -7.22
N ILE A 161 33.48 11.27 -6.49
CA ILE A 161 32.95 12.53 -7.01
C ILE A 161 34.05 13.56 -6.86
N VAL A 162 34.64 13.96 -7.98
CA VAL A 162 35.65 15.01 -8.02
C VAL A 162 35.06 16.18 -8.82
N PRO A 163 34.35 17.12 -8.16
CA PRO A 163 33.81 18.29 -8.86
C PRO A 163 34.94 19.03 -9.60
N PRO A 164 34.75 19.48 -10.85
CA PRO A 164 33.49 19.55 -11.61
C PRO A 164 33.17 18.30 -12.47
N ALA A 165 33.93 17.21 -12.35
CA ALA A 165 33.75 16.01 -13.17
C ALA A 165 32.48 15.22 -12.81
N ALA A 166 31.97 14.46 -13.78
CA ALA A 166 30.91 13.48 -13.56
C ALA A 166 31.38 12.41 -12.54
N PRO A 167 30.45 11.79 -11.77
CA PRO A 167 30.82 10.71 -10.87
C PRO A 167 31.50 9.57 -11.62
N THR A 168 32.49 8.94 -10.99
CA THR A 168 33.15 7.73 -11.47
C THR A 168 32.93 6.59 -10.50
N TRP A 169 32.86 5.37 -11.03
CA TRP A 169 32.77 4.14 -10.25
C TRP A 169 34.13 3.48 -10.20
N LYS A 170 34.68 3.35 -8.99
CA LYS A 170 35.94 2.67 -8.76
C LYS A 170 35.71 1.24 -8.30
N VAL A 171 36.37 0.31 -8.97
CA VAL A 171 36.30 -1.13 -8.70
C VAL A 171 37.70 -1.68 -8.47
N GLY A 172 37.85 -2.64 -7.56
CA GLY A 172 39.14 -3.27 -7.25
C GLY A 172 39.23 -4.70 -7.74
N ARG A 173 39.39 -4.91 -9.05
CA ARG A 173 39.35 -6.27 -9.64
C ARG A 173 40.44 -7.18 -9.09
N ALA A 174 41.66 -6.68 -8.98
CA ALA A 174 42.77 -7.43 -8.39
C ALA A 174 42.49 -7.79 -6.91
N GLN A 175 41.98 -6.84 -6.14
CA GLN A 175 41.63 -7.04 -4.73
C GLN A 175 40.50 -8.06 -4.55
N MET A 176 39.45 -8.00 -5.37
CA MET A 176 38.38 -8.99 -5.38
C MET A 176 38.90 -10.38 -5.75
N ARG A 177 39.83 -10.48 -6.69
CA ARG A 177 40.48 -11.77 -7.02
C ARG A 177 41.27 -12.33 -5.84
N GLU A 178 41.94 -11.48 -5.06
CA GLU A 178 42.60 -11.93 -3.83
C GLU A 178 41.59 -12.39 -2.78
N TRP A 179 40.47 -11.68 -2.59
CA TRP A 179 39.39 -12.14 -1.71
C TRP A 179 38.83 -13.49 -2.16
N ALA A 180 38.62 -13.68 -3.45
CA ALA A 180 38.11 -14.94 -3.99
C ALA A 180 39.02 -16.14 -3.68
N ARG A 181 40.34 -15.93 -3.62
CA ARG A 181 41.35 -16.96 -3.30
C ARG A 181 41.38 -17.36 -1.82
N LEU A 182 40.78 -16.57 -0.92
CA LEU A 182 40.74 -16.90 0.50
C LEU A 182 39.85 -18.12 0.79
N ILE A 183 38.85 -18.39 -0.07
CA ILE A 183 37.97 -19.54 0.03
C ILE A 183 38.62 -20.73 -0.71
N ARG A 184 39.04 -21.77 0.03
CA ARG A 184 39.83 -22.88 -0.55
C ARG A 184 38.95 -23.99 -1.14
N PRO A 185 39.39 -24.69 -2.20
CA PRO A 185 38.51 -25.55 -3.01
C PRO A 185 38.02 -26.85 -2.35
N GLU A 186 38.75 -27.39 -1.37
CA GLU A 186 38.66 -28.82 -1.05
C GLU A 186 37.68 -29.16 0.10
N GLU A 187 37.30 -28.19 0.94
CA GLU A 187 36.41 -28.41 2.10
C GLU A 187 35.30 -27.35 2.26
N GLU A 188 35.43 -26.15 1.67
CA GLU A 188 34.50 -25.03 1.85
C GLU A 188 33.54 -24.80 0.67
N GLU A 189 33.80 -25.40 -0.50
CA GLU A 189 33.03 -25.15 -1.73
C GLU A 189 31.55 -25.56 -1.58
N ALA A 190 31.27 -26.67 -0.89
CA ALA A 190 29.88 -27.09 -0.62
C ALA A 190 29.15 -26.10 0.31
N GLY A 191 29.84 -25.60 1.35
CA GLY A 191 29.30 -24.59 2.26
C GLY A 191 29.08 -23.24 1.59
N LEU A 192 30.00 -22.85 0.70
CA LEU A 192 29.85 -21.69 -0.17
C LEU A 192 28.63 -21.84 -1.07
N GLN A 193 28.48 -22.97 -1.78
CA GLN A 193 27.34 -23.19 -2.68
C GLN A 193 25.99 -23.14 -1.96
N VAL A 194 25.91 -23.58 -0.70
CA VAL A 194 24.71 -23.40 0.13
C VAL A 194 24.50 -21.92 0.47
N THR A 195 25.56 -21.21 0.85
CA THR A 195 25.50 -19.80 1.26
C THR A 195 25.12 -18.87 0.11
N VAL A 196 25.73 -19.04 -1.07
CA VAL A 196 25.51 -18.14 -2.22
C VAL A 196 24.16 -18.35 -2.91
N ARG A 197 23.51 -19.48 -2.66
CA ARG A 197 22.21 -19.87 -3.23
C ARG A 197 21.06 -19.77 -2.25
N LEU A 198 21.28 -19.22 -1.05
CA LEU A 198 20.18 -19.07 -0.13
C LEU A 198 19.27 -17.93 -0.60
N PRO A 199 17.99 -18.23 -0.88
CA PRO A 199 17.06 -17.24 -1.37
C PRO A 199 16.61 -16.30 -0.26
N VAL A 200 16.42 -15.04 -0.63
CA VAL A 200 15.83 -14.02 0.21
C VAL A 200 14.36 -14.33 0.49
N GLU A 201 13.99 -14.29 1.77
CA GLU A 201 12.64 -14.53 2.25
C GLU A 201 11.81 -13.23 2.30
N PRO A 202 10.48 -13.30 2.08
CA PRO A 202 9.62 -12.13 2.19
C PRO A 202 9.62 -11.58 3.63
N LEU A 203 9.33 -10.28 3.77
CA LEU A 203 8.96 -9.72 5.06
C LEU A 203 7.62 -10.33 5.53
N PRO A 204 7.42 -10.49 6.85
CA PRO A 204 6.17 -10.99 7.41
C PRO A 204 4.95 -10.20 6.95
N ALA A 205 3.83 -10.90 6.74
CA ALA A 205 2.58 -10.23 6.39
C ALA A 205 2.05 -9.45 7.61
N THR A 206 1.35 -8.34 7.37
CA THR A 206 0.74 -7.54 8.45
C THR A 206 -0.45 -8.24 9.12
N THR A 207 -0.82 -9.42 8.63
CA THR A 207 -1.81 -10.31 9.26
C THR A 207 -1.19 -11.33 10.19
N ASP A 208 0.14 -11.52 10.14
CA ASP A 208 0.85 -12.47 10.97
C ASP A 208 0.98 -11.95 12.41
N ALA A 209 1.01 -12.87 13.38
CA ALA A 209 1.17 -12.51 14.79
C ALA A 209 2.47 -11.73 15.02
N GLY A 210 2.40 -10.66 15.83
CA GLY A 210 3.50 -9.72 16.06
C GLY A 210 3.58 -8.58 15.04
N HIS A 211 2.82 -8.66 13.93
CA HIS A 211 2.82 -7.62 12.88
C HIS A 211 1.44 -7.03 12.62
N ARG A 212 0.43 -7.40 13.43
CA ARG A 212 -0.92 -6.86 13.30
C ARG A 212 -0.96 -5.40 13.76
N PRO A 213 -1.82 -4.55 13.17
CA PRO A 213 -1.84 -3.11 13.50
C PRO A 213 -2.05 -2.79 14.98
N LEU A 214 -2.85 -3.59 15.71
CA LEU A 214 -3.07 -3.38 17.14
C LEU A 214 -1.84 -3.76 17.98
N GLU A 215 -1.15 -4.84 17.59
CA GLU A 215 0.08 -5.28 18.26
C GLU A 215 1.18 -4.25 18.05
N LEU A 216 1.35 -3.79 16.81
CA LEU A 216 2.29 -2.72 16.47
C LEU A 216 2.01 -1.42 17.25
N LYS A 217 0.73 -1.03 17.34
CA LYS A 217 0.31 0.14 18.13
C LYS A 217 0.68 -0.02 19.61
N ALA A 218 0.45 -1.20 20.19
CA ALA A 218 0.78 -1.50 21.58
C ALA A 218 2.30 -1.57 21.82
N GLU A 219 3.06 -2.12 20.87
CA GLU A 219 4.52 -2.19 20.89
C GLU A 219 5.13 -0.78 20.91
N VAL A 220 4.70 0.10 19.99
CA VAL A 220 5.13 1.50 19.95
C VAL A 220 4.75 2.23 21.24
N ALA A 221 3.52 2.05 21.73
CA ALA A 221 3.07 2.69 22.97
C ALA A 221 3.90 2.23 24.17
N THR A 222 4.23 0.95 24.23
CA THR A 222 5.11 0.37 25.26
C THR A 222 6.51 0.99 25.19
N ARG A 223 7.09 1.06 23.98
CA ARG A 223 8.42 1.65 23.77
C ARG A 223 8.47 3.14 24.14
N LEU A 224 7.43 3.91 23.81
CA LEU A 224 7.34 5.31 24.22
C LEU A 224 7.12 5.47 25.72
N GLY A 225 6.45 4.49 26.36
CA GLY A 225 6.28 4.42 27.80
C GLY A 225 7.58 4.17 28.58
N THR A 226 8.64 3.65 27.93
CA THR A 226 9.94 3.45 28.59
C THR A 226 10.79 4.72 28.68
N LEU A 227 10.43 5.79 27.97
CA LEU A 227 11.11 7.09 28.09
C LEU A 227 10.72 7.72 29.43
N THR A 228 11.65 7.80 30.38
CA THR A 228 11.36 8.02 31.81
C THR A 228 10.83 9.44 32.13
N LYS A 229 9.83 9.54 33.05
CA LYS A 229 9.29 10.78 33.70
C LYS A 229 8.83 11.89 32.71
N PRO A 230 8.17 13.01 33.14
CA PRO A 230 7.41 13.86 32.19
C PRO A 230 8.25 14.54 31.09
N VAL A 231 9.58 14.51 31.19
CA VAL A 231 10.53 14.92 30.13
C VAL A 231 11.56 13.80 30.01
N ALA A 232 11.69 13.20 28.82
CA ALA A 232 12.67 12.16 28.55
C ALA A 232 14.09 12.72 28.58
N GLU A 233 15.05 11.93 29.08
CA GLU A 233 16.45 12.35 29.11
C GLU A 233 17.04 12.42 27.68
N PRO A 234 17.95 13.35 27.39
CA PRO A 234 18.54 13.49 26.05
C PRO A 234 19.17 12.19 25.51
N GLU A 235 19.75 11.37 26.39
CA GLU A 235 20.34 10.08 26.04
C GLU A 235 19.29 9.06 25.58
N GLU A 236 18.10 9.04 26.20
CA GLU A 236 17.00 8.16 25.80
C GLU A 236 16.46 8.53 24.42
N VAL A 237 16.34 9.84 24.14
CA VAL A 237 15.94 10.36 22.82
C VAL A 237 16.99 10.04 21.77
N ALA A 238 18.28 10.22 22.09
CA ALA A 238 19.39 9.86 21.22
C ALA A 238 19.41 8.36 20.91
N ALA A 239 19.17 7.51 21.91
CA ALA A 239 19.11 6.06 21.75
C ALA A 239 17.94 5.64 20.84
N LEU A 240 16.74 6.21 21.02
CA LEU A 240 15.60 5.95 20.15
C LEU A 240 15.86 6.43 18.71
N GLY A 241 16.48 7.60 18.54
CA GLY A 241 16.89 8.10 17.22
C GLY A 241 17.90 7.18 16.53
N ALA A 242 18.89 6.69 17.28
CA ALA A 242 19.89 5.74 16.78
C ALA A 242 19.27 4.38 16.42
N GLU A 243 18.33 3.87 17.21
CA GLU A 243 17.57 2.64 16.96
C GLU A 243 16.82 2.72 15.61
N VAL A 244 16.03 3.77 15.41
CA VAL A 244 15.28 4.01 14.16
C VAL A 244 16.22 4.17 12.97
N ARG A 245 17.31 4.94 13.13
CA ARG A 245 18.33 5.14 12.09
C ARG A 245 19.00 3.82 11.69
N ALA A 246 19.41 3.01 12.66
CA ALA A 246 20.05 1.72 12.40
C ALA A 246 19.12 0.79 11.60
N GLY A 247 17.85 0.71 12.00
CA GLY A 247 16.85 -0.10 11.30
C GLY A 247 16.66 0.32 9.83
N VAL A 248 16.47 1.62 9.56
CA VAL A 248 16.22 2.11 8.20
C VAL A 248 17.46 2.03 7.29
N LEU A 249 18.68 2.14 7.85
CA LEU A 249 19.92 1.97 7.09
C LEU A 249 20.16 0.51 6.68
N VAL A 250 19.74 -0.44 7.52
CA VAL A 250 19.86 -1.88 7.26
C VAL A 250 18.77 -2.37 6.30
N ASN A 251 17.52 -2.00 6.55
CA ASN A 251 16.39 -2.37 5.71
C ASN A 251 15.29 -1.29 5.81
N PRO A 252 15.17 -0.38 4.82
CA PRO A 252 14.20 0.70 4.87
C PRO A 252 12.74 0.24 4.74
N PHE A 253 12.48 -1.04 4.45
CA PHE A 253 11.14 -1.60 4.24
C PHE A 253 10.60 -2.38 5.45
N GLU A 254 11.49 -2.92 6.28
CA GLU A 254 11.14 -3.83 7.38
C GLU A 254 10.39 -3.10 8.49
N GLY A 255 11.01 -2.05 9.03
CA GLY A 255 10.49 -1.25 10.14
C GLY A 255 9.52 -0.14 9.75
N ILE A 256 9.16 0.03 8.48
CA ILE A 256 8.44 1.24 8.03
C ILE A 256 7.12 1.48 8.76
N PHE A 257 6.33 0.43 9.01
CA PHE A 257 5.07 0.58 9.74
C PHE A 257 5.28 0.96 11.19
N TYR A 258 6.27 0.37 11.85
CA TYR A 258 6.68 0.74 13.20
C TYR A 258 7.09 2.21 13.26
N GLN A 259 7.94 2.64 12.33
CA GLN A 259 8.49 4.00 12.28
C GLN A 259 7.39 5.04 12.02
N ILE A 260 6.46 4.77 11.10
CA ILE A 260 5.32 5.65 10.85
C ILE A 260 4.41 5.71 12.09
N GLU A 261 4.09 4.58 12.72
CA GLU A 261 3.27 4.57 13.94
C GLU A 261 3.97 5.26 15.12
N LEU A 262 5.28 5.09 15.29
CA LEU A 262 6.11 5.82 16.25
C LEU A 262 5.94 7.33 16.08
N MET A 263 6.10 7.83 14.84
CA MET A 263 5.95 9.25 14.58
C MET A 263 4.49 9.74 14.73
N ARG A 264 3.49 8.88 14.54
CA ARG A 264 2.07 9.20 14.82
C ARG A 264 1.80 9.32 16.32
N GLN A 265 2.31 8.39 17.13
CA GLN A 265 2.13 8.42 18.58
C GLN A 265 2.96 9.53 19.24
N LEU A 266 4.18 9.80 18.75
CA LEU A 266 4.94 10.99 19.17
C LEU A 266 4.14 12.26 18.90
N ARG A 267 3.50 12.39 17.75
CA ARG A 267 2.64 13.55 17.47
C ARG A 267 1.44 13.65 18.43
N ARG A 268 0.76 12.53 18.68
CA ARG A 268 -0.52 12.50 19.39
C ARG A 268 -0.35 12.54 20.91
N ASP A 269 0.57 11.73 21.42
CA ASP A 269 0.66 11.38 22.85
C ASP A 269 1.89 12.00 23.53
N ARG A 270 2.95 12.31 22.76
CA ARG A 270 4.22 12.88 23.25
C ARG A 270 4.75 14.02 22.36
N PRO A 271 3.92 15.04 22.03
CA PRO A 271 4.27 16.06 21.04
C PRO A 271 5.57 16.82 21.38
N GLU A 272 5.92 16.95 22.65
CA GLU A 272 7.17 17.53 23.13
C GLU A 272 8.41 16.79 22.63
N LEU A 273 8.34 15.49 22.38
CA LEU A 273 9.46 14.65 21.95
C LEU A 273 9.60 14.55 20.42
N GLU A 274 8.55 14.86 19.66
CA GLU A 274 8.50 14.62 18.21
C GLU A 274 9.69 15.25 17.46
N LEU A 275 10.03 16.50 17.76
CA LEU A 275 11.14 17.19 17.10
C LEU A 275 12.50 16.66 17.57
N ALA A 276 12.67 16.40 18.85
CA ALA A 276 13.93 15.91 19.42
C ALA A 276 14.27 14.51 18.86
N VAL A 277 13.29 13.61 18.79
CA VAL A 277 13.47 12.29 18.15
C VAL A 277 13.75 12.45 16.65
N THR A 278 13.05 13.36 15.96
CA THR A 278 13.32 13.64 14.53
C THR A 278 14.77 14.06 14.30
N LEU A 279 15.29 14.99 15.11
CA LEU A 279 16.68 15.43 15.03
C LEU A 279 17.66 14.30 15.38
N ALA A 280 17.35 13.50 16.40
CA ALA A 280 18.18 12.36 16.81
C ALA A 280 18.27 11.26 15.74
N VAL A 281 17.19 11.00 14.99
CA VAL A 281 17.21 10.10 13.83
C VAL A 281 18.18 10.66 12.77
N LEU A 282 18.04 11.93 12.42
CA LEU A 282 18.75 12.57 11.32
C LEU A 282 20.23 12.87 11.60
N SER A 283 20.60 13.12 12.87
CA SER A 283 21.94 13.60 13.25
C SER A 283 23.10 12.68 12.88
N GLY A 284 22.85 11.38 12.68
CA GLY A 284 23.87 10.40 12.31
C GLY A 284 23.83 9.95 10.86
N PHE A 285 23.06 10.60 10.00
CA PHE A 285 23.09 10.33 8.56
C PHE A 285 24.16 11.18 7.87
N SER A 286 24.98 10.54 7.05
CA SER A 286 25.69 11.26 5.98
C SER A 286 24.74 11.63 4.83
N GLU A 287 25.12 12.60 4.00
CA GLU A 287 24.36 12.96 2.79
C GLU A 287 24.14 11.77 1.86
N HIS A 288 25.16 10.92 1.70
CA HIS A 288 25.09 9.72 0.86
C HIS A 288 24.08 8.71 1.39
N GLN A 289 24.12 8.43 2.70
CA GLN A 289 23.17 7.55 3.35
C GLN A 289 21.74 8.07 3.22
N ALA A 290 21.54 9.37 3.45
CA ALA A 290 20.23 9.99 3.28
C ALA A 290 19.76 9.88 1.82
N ALA A 291 20.63 10.11 0.83
CA ALA A 291 20.27 9.96 -0.58
C ALA A 291 19.88 8.53 -0.97
N VAL A 292 20.62 7.53 -0.48
CA VAL A 292 20.30 6.10 -0.71
C VAL A 292 18.98 5.72 -0.04
N THR A 293 18.78 6.11 1.23
CA THR A 293 17.56 5.81 1.97
C THR A 293 16.35 6.52 1.37
N GLY A 294 16.46 7.82 1.07
CA GLY A 294 15.39 8.66 0.49
C GLY A 294 14.98 8.26 -0.92
N TRP A 295 15.81 7.51 -1.64
CA TRP A 295 15.46 6.92 -2.94
C TRP A 295 14.53 5.71 -2.82
N THR A 296 14.56 4.97 -1.71
CA THR A 296 13.70 3.79 -1.51
C THR A 296 12.28 4.20 -1.12
N MET A 297 11.27 3.40 -1.49
CA MET A 297 9.88 3.66 -1.10
C MET A 297 9.67 3.73 0.41
N GLY A 298 10.30 2.85 1.19
CA GLY A 298 10.22 2.86 2.65
C GLY A 298 10.93 4.08 3.27
N GLY A 299 12.18 4.32 2.89
CA GLY A 299 12.96 5.45 3.43
C GLY A 299 12.38 6.81 3.04
N ASN A 300 11.89 6.95 1.81
CA ASN A 300 11.19 8.15 1.35
C ASN A 300 9.93 8.43 2.19
N ALA A 301 9.11 7.42 2.47
CA ALA A 301 7.92 7.57 3.31
C ALA A 301 8.27 8.06 4.74
N LEU A 302 9.32 7.51 5.36
CA LEU A 302 9.81 8.01 6.65
C LEU A 302 10.33 9.45 6.54
N PHE A 303 11.13 9.76 5.53
CA PHE A 303 11.74 11.09 5.37
C PHE A 303 10.70 12.18 5.12
N ARG A 304 9.64 11.87 4.36
CA ARG A 304 8.46 12.74 4.20
C ARG A 304 7.82 13.06 5.55
N ARG A 305 7.73 12.06 6.44
CA ARG A 305 7.19 12.21 7.80
C ARG A 305 8.08 13.05 8.71
N LEU A 306 9.39 12.83 8.67
CA LEU A 306 10.39 13.60 9.43
C LEU A 306 10.45 15.06 8.95
N TRP A 307 10.34 15.29 7.64
CA TRP A 307 10.25 16.64 7.07
C TRP A 307 9.08 17.42 7.63
N ASP A 308 7.88 16.82 7.69
CA ASP A 308 6.72 17.51 8.25
C ASP A 308 6.88 17.86 9.74
N ALA A 309 7.59 17.05 10.53
CA ALA A 309 7.94 17.39 11.90
C ALA A 309 8.89 18.61 11.98
N LEU A 310 9.96 18.63 11.19
CA LEU A 310 10.88 19.77 11.09
C LEU A 310 10.19 21.04 10.62
N ARG A 311 9.26 20.92 9.67
CA ARG A 311 8.50 22.04 9.11
C ARG A 311 7.61 22.68 10.17
N ARG A 312 6.82 21.89 10.90
CA ARG A 312 5.85 22.41 11.90
C ARG A 312 6.50 23.02 13.12
N LYS A 313 7.58 22.40 13.62
CA LYS A 313 8.15 22.74 14.93
C LYS A 313 9.50 23.44 14.84
N GLY A 314 10.21 23.28 13.73
CA GLY A 314 11.60 23.71 13.60
C GLY A 314 11.81 25.23 13.58
N ASP A 315 10.79 26.03 13.22
CA ASP A 315 10.92 27.50 13.22
C ASP A 315 10.77 28.12 14.62
N GLY A 316 10.07 27.41 15.52
CA GLY A 316 9.79 27.84 16.89
C GLY A 316 10.86 27.46 17.92
N VAL A 317 11.99 26.88 17.49
CA VAL A 317 13.06 26.44 18.42
C VAL A 317 13.92 27.60 18.93
N PRO A 318 14.54 27.47 20.12
CA PRO A 318 15.55 28.41 20.61
C PRO A 318 16.67 28.66 19.60
N ALA A 319 17.30 29.83 19.67
CA ALA A 319 18.36 30.23 18.74
C ALA A 319 19.52 29.22 18.66
N ALA A 320 19.84 28.55 19.78
CA ALA A 320 20.88 27.53 19.87
C ALA A 320 20.59 26.28 19.01
N ASP A 321 19.32 25.93 18.79
CA ASP A 321 18.91 24.71 18.08
C ASP A 321 18.65 24.94 16.59
N LYS A 322 18.55 26.21 16.16
CA LYS A 322 18.31 26.58 14.75
C LYS A 322 19.33 25.97 13.78
N PRO A 323 20.64 25.89 14.08
CA PRO A 323 21.60 25.24 13.19
C PRO A 323 21.33 23.74 12.99
N ALA A 324 20.93 23.02 14.04
CA ALA A 324 20.61 21.59 13.95
C ALA A 324 19.36 21.36 13.07
N VAL A 325 18.33 22.17 13.24
CA VAL A 325 17.13 22.14 12.38
C VAL A 325 17.48 22.47 10.94
N ALA A 326 18.31 23.49 10.69
CA ALA A 326 18.74 23.87 9.36
C ALA A 326 19.54 22.75 8.66
N GLY A 327 20.46 22.10 9.38
CA GLY A 327 21.20 20.94 8.88
C GLY A 327 20.30 19.75 8.55
N ALA A 328 19.36 19.43 9.43
CA ALA A 328 18.37 18.37 9.22
C ALA A 328 17.48 18.64 7.99
N ARG A 329 17.06 19.90 7.79
CA ARG A 329 16.31 20.33 6.60
C ARG A 329 17.16 20.21 5.34
N ALA A 330 18.40 20.69 5.34
CA ALA A 330 19.29 20.57 4.18
C ALA A 330 19.49 19.11 3.76
N LEU A 331 19.71 18.22 4.74
CA LEU A 331 19.88 16.78 4.53
C LEU A 331 18.66 16.14 3.87
N LEU A 332 17.47 16.37 4.44
CA LEU A 332 16.22 15.82 3.87
C LEU A 332 15.87 16.46 2.53
N ALA A 333 16.14 17.76 2.35
CA ALA A 333 15.91 18.43 1.09
C ALA A 333 16.75 17.81 -0.03
N GLY A 334 18.02 17.51 0.22
CA GLY A 334 18.88 16.78 -0.72
C GLY A 334 18.35 15.37 -1.01
N ALA A 335 17.99 14.61 0.03
CA ALA A 335 17.52 13.23 -0.11
C ALA A 335 16.17 13.08 -0.83
N LEU A 336 15.28 14.06 -0.68
CA LEU A 336 13.95 14.09 -1.31
C LEU A 336 13.92 14.95 -2.59
N GLY A 337 15.00 15.67 -2.92
CA GLY A 337 15.01 16.63 -4.02
C GLY A 337 14.02 17.79 -3.80
N LEU A 338 13.86 18.23 -2.56
CA LEU A 338 13.13 19.45 -2.21
C LEU A 338 14.08 20.66 -2.33
N ALA A 339 13.55 21.87 -2.50
CA ALA A 339 14.37 23.08 -2.51
C ALA A 339 15.00 23.33 -1.12
N ALA A 340 16.33 23.45 -1.07
CA ALA A 340 17.09 23.61 0.19
C ALA A 340 16.76 24.92 0.94
N ASN A 341 16.33 25.95 0.21
CA ASN A 341 15.94 27.27 0.72
C ASN A 341 14.42 27.46 0.88
N GLY A 342 13.62 26.40 0.66
CA GLY A 342 12.17 26.46 0.73
C GLY A 342 11.68 26.61 2.17
N THR A 343 11.42 27.85 2.58
CA THR A 343 10.54 28.18 3.71
C THR A 343 9.31 27.28 3.69
N ALA A 344 9.19 26.34 4.63
CA ALA A 344 7.98 25.65 5.08
C ALA A 344 6.92 25.13 4.07
N ALA A 345 7.16 25.10 2.75
CA ALA A 345 6.12 25.01 1.72
C ALA A 345 6.05 23.64 1.01
N TRP A 346 6.33 22.56 1.72
CA TRP A 346 5.90 21.23 1.27
C TRP A 346 5.05 20.54 2.33
N TYR A 347 3.76 20.40 2.03
CA TYR A 347 2.77 19.62 2.76
C TYR A 347 2.49 18.32 2.00
N SER A 348 3.00 17.21 2.51
CA SER A 348 2.40 15.92 2.14
C SER A 348 1.00 15.84 2.76
N PRO A 349 -0.02 15.40 2.03
CA PRO A 349 0.01 14.95 0.64
C PRO A 349 -0.31 16.11 -0.36
N THR A 350 -0.72 17.30 0.10
CA THR A 350 -1.34 18.36 -0.71
C THR A 350 -0.44 19.20 -1.64
N GLU A 351 0.88 19.08 -1.57
CA GLU A 351 1.85 19.91 -2.32
C GLU A 351 2.91 19.12 -3.10
N ARG A 352 3.61 19.80 -4.02
CA ARG A 352 4.61 19.20 -4.93
C ARG A 352 5.92 18.85 -4.22
N GLY A 353 6.35 17.61 -4.39
CA GLY A 353 7.58 17.05 -3.82
C GLY A 353 7.29 15.67 -3.25
N PRO A 354 8.31 14.84 -2.97
CA PRO A 354 9.71 14.86 -3.42
C PRO A 354 9.85 14.86 -4.94
N SER A 355 10.91 15.47 -5.48
CA SER A 355 11.28 15.31 -6.89
C SER A 355 12.00 14.00 -7.16
N VAL A 356 12.54 13.37 -6.11
CA VAL A 356 13.12 12.03 -6.18
C VAL A 356 11.98 11.02 -6.17
N PRO A 357 11.67 10.36 -7.30
CA PRO A 357 10.62 9.36 -7.33
C PRO A 357 11.11 8.12 -6.56
N PRO A 358 10.36 7.68 -5.54
CA PRO A 358 10.77 6.52 -4.76
C PRO A 358 10.71 5.23 -5.58
N VAL A 359 11.64 4.32 -5.32
CA VAL A 359 11.71 2.99 -5.93
C VAL A 359 11.28 1.93 -4.90
N ASP A 360 10.26 1.15 -5.25
CA ASP A 360 9.83 -0.02 -4.46
C ASP A 360 10.60 -1.27 -4.92
N LEU A 361 10.31 -2.41 -4.31
CA LEU A 361 10.88 -3.71 -4.70
C LEU A 361 9.96 -4.42 -5.69
N PHE A 362 10.56 -5.19 -6.60
CA PHE A 362 9.85 -5.82 -7.70
C PHE A 362 9.81 -7.34 -7.56
N LEU A 363 8.81 -7.94 -8.21
CA LEU A 363 8.78 -9.39 -8.45
C LEU A 363 9.38 -9.68 -9.82
N ALA A 364 10.15 -10.76 -9.92
CA ALA A 364 10.54 -11.29 -11.21
C ALA A 364 9.29 -11.77 -11.98
N PRO A 365 9.28 -11.77 -13.33
CA PRO A 365 8.11 -12.18 -14.11
C PRO A 365 7.54 -13.57 -13.75
N ALA A 366 8.41 -14.51 -13.38
CA ALA A 366 8.03 -15.86 -12.96
C ALA A 366 7.30 -15.91 -11.60
N GLN A 367 7.35 -14.84 -10.80
CA GLN A 367 6.75 -14.74 -9.48
C GLN A 367 5.43 -13.97 -9.48
N LEU A 368 5.03 -13.36 -10.59
CA LEU A 368 3.81 -12.52 -10.67
C LEU A 368 2.51 -13.31 -10.48
N LEU A 369 2.57 -14.64 -10.62
CA LEU A 369 1.43 -15.54 -10.50
C LEU A 369 1.79 -16.74 -9.63
N ARG A 370 0.84 -17.19 -8.81
CA ARG A 370 0.85 -18.53 -8.22
C ARG A 370 -0.47 -19.25 -8.49
N LYS A 371 -0.43 -20.58 -8.42
CA LYS A 371 -1.66 -21.39 -8.42
C LYS A 371 -2.26 -21.41 -7.01
N SER A 372 -3.55 -21.11 -6.91
CA SER A 372 -4.35 -21.39 -5.71
C SER A 372 -4.56 -22.90 -5.54
N PRO A 373 -5.00 -23.37 -4.35
CA PRO A 373 -5.37 -24.77 -4.15
C PRO A 373 -6.41 -25.30 -5.16
N ASN A 374 -7.26 -24.41 -5.67
CA ASN A 374 -8.28 -24.73 -6.67
C ASN A 374 -7.79 -24.53 -8.12
N GLY A 375 -6.47 -24.45 -8.35
CA GLY A 375 -5.85 -24.32 -9.67
C GLY A 375 -6.00 -22.96 -10.36
N LYS A 376 -6.70 -21.99 -9.75
CA LYS A 376 -6.83 -20.62 -10.29
C LYS A 376 -5.54 -19.83 -10.15
N ASP A 377 -5.26 -18.99 -11.14
CA ASP A 377 -4.15 -18.02 -11.10
C ASP A 377 -4.45 -16.91 -10.09
N VAL A 378 -3.51 -16.70 -9.17
CA VAL A 378 -3.51 -15.63 -8.18
C VAL A 378 -2.40 -14.66 -8.54
N TYR A 379 -2.78 -13.40 -8.78
CA TYR A 379 -1.82 -12.32 -8.95
C TYR A 379 -1.08 -12.02 -7.66
N LEU A 380 0.24 -11.90 -7.77
CA LEU A 380 1.14 -11.53 -6.70
C LEU A 380 1.76 -10.17 -6.99
N THR A 381 2.05 -9.42 -5.94
CA THR A 381 2.83 -8.18 -5.99
C THR A 381 3.63 -8.03 -4.70
N VAL A 382 4.65 -7.18 -4.70
CA VAL A 382 5.38 -6.79 -3.50
C VAL A 382 5.10 -5.33 -3.21
N VAL A 383 4.77 -5.01 -1.97
CA VAL A 383 4.54 -3.63 -1.52
C VAL A 383 5.23 -3.47 -0.16
N TYR A 384 6.13 -2.51 -0.04
CA TYR A 384 6.98 -2.35 1.16
C TYR A 384 7.68 -3.67 1.59
N GLY A 385 8.19 -4.41 0.61
CA GLY A 385 8.89 -5.68 0.81
C GLY A 385 8.02 -6.87 1.27
N ARG A 386 6.70 -6.72 1.34
CA ARG A 386 5.75 -7.78 1.73
C ARG A 386 5.08 -8.38 0.50
N LEU A 387 5.02 -9.71 0.45
CA LEU A 387 4.38 -10.44 -0.63
C LEU A 387 2.86 -10.40 -0.47
N MET A 388 2.19 -9.69 -1.37
CA MET A 388 0.74 -9.53 -1.39
C MET A 388 0.13 -10.40 -2.47
N ALA A 389 -0.87 -11.20 -2.10
CA ALA A 389 -1.80 -11.76 -3.08
C ALA A 389 -2.79 -10.65 -3.47
N ALA A 390 -2.71 -10.08 -4.66
CA ALA A 390 -3.66 -9.05 -5.07
C ALA A 390 -5.07 -9.65 -5.25
N GLY A 391 -5.18 -10.81 -5.89
CA GLY A 391 -6.45 -11.51 -6.09
C GLY A 391 -6.36 -12.59 -7.15
N VAL A 392 -7.44 -13.35 -7.35
CA VAL A 392 -7.53 -14.28 -8.48
C VAL A 392 -7.76 -13.50 -9.77
N ARG A 393 -7.29 -14.04 -10.89
CA ARG A 393 -7.59 -13.46 -12.20
C ARG A 393 -9.09 -13.49 -12.48
N ASP A 394 -9.64 -12.31 -12.76
CA ASP A 394 -11.04 -12.10 -13.10
C ASP A 394 -11.17 -11.33 -14.42
N ASN A 395 -12.35 -11.43 -15.04
CA ASN A 395 -12.71 -10.77 -16.28
C ASN A 395 -14.18 -10.37 -16.26
N THR A 396 -14.44 -9.06 -16.36
CA THR A 396 -15.79 -8.52 -16.48
C THR A 396 -15.93 -7.72 -17.78
N GLY A 397 -16.22 -8.41 -18.88
CA GLY A 397 -16.48 -7.80 -20.17
C GLY A 397 -15.19 -7.32 -20.84
N LYS A 398 -14.91 -6.01 -20.76
CA LYS A 398 -13.70 -5.41 -21.36
C LYS A 398 -12.54 -5.22 -20.39
N TYR A 399 -12.74 -5.49 -19.09
CA TYR A 399 -11.78 -5.23 -18.03
C TYR A 399 -11.26 -6.54 -17.42
N TYR A 400 -9.95 -6.61 -17.21
CA TYR A 400 -9.24 -7.79 -16.71
C TYR A 400 -8.30 -7.37 -15.59
N GLY A 401 -8.28 -8.12 -14.49
CA GLY A 401 -7.41 -7.79 -13.37
C GLY A 401 -7.61 -8.72 -12.18
N PRO A 402 -6.93 -8.47 -11.05
CA PRO A 402 -7.15 -9.21 -9.82
C PRO A 402 -8.51 -8.88 -9.20
N ALA A 403 -9.16 -9.91 -8.66
CA ALA A 403 -10.31 -9.78 -7.78
C ALA A 403 -10.13 -10.66 -6.54
N ALA A 404 -10.51 -10.14 -5.37
CA ALA A 404 -10.48 -10.84 -4.10
C ALA A 404 -11.70 -10.45 -3.28
N LEU A 405 -12.38 -11.44 -2.70
CA LEU A 405 -13.48 -11.18 -1.77
C LEU A 405 -13.00 -10.57 -0.44
N GLY A 406 -11.69 -10.65 -0.17
CA GLY A 406 -11.07 -10.26 1.10
C GLY A 406 -11.14 -11.38 2.15
N GLY A 407 -10.35 -11.22 3.21
CA GLY A 407 -10.28 -12.13 4.36
C GLY A 407 -10.76 -11.49 5.67
N MET A 408 -10.71 -10.16 5.79
CA MET A 408 -10.96 -9.44 7.04
C MET A 408 -12.45 -9.36 7.38
N ASP A 409 -12.87 -10.11 8.40
CA ASP A 409 -14.24 -10.07 8.87
C ASP A 409 -14.58 -8.73 9.54
N LEU A 410 -15.80 -8.27 9.31
CA LEU A 410 -16.32 -7.03 9.85
C LEU A 410 -16.55 -7.12 11.37
N ALA A 411 -17.03 -8.27 11.85
CA ALA A 411 -17.31 -8.48 13.26
C ALA A 411 -16.03 -8.45 14.10
N ASP A 412 -14.97 -9.11 13.62
CA ASP A 412 -13.65 -9.15 14.26
C ASP A 412 -13.01 -7.76 14.33
N PHE A 413 -13.30 -6.91 13.35
CA PHE A 413 -12.77 -5.55 13.30
C PHE A 413 -13.46 -4.60 14.28
N VAL A 414 -14.79 -4.62 14.34
CA VAL A 414 -15.59 -3.61 15.07
C VAL A 414 -15.82 -3.96 16.55
N GLY A 415 -15.85 -5.24 16.91
CA GLY A 415 -16.34 -5.65 18.23
C GLY A 415 -17.85 -5.39 18.41
N ASP A 416 -18.32 -5.39 19.66
CA ASP A 416 -19.76 -5.35 19.98
C ASP A 416 -20.42 -3.96 19.88
N ALA A 417 -19.66 -2.88 20.10
CA ALA A 417 -20.15 -1.50 20.01
C ALA A 417 -19.31 -0.69 18.99
N PRO A 418 -19.93 -0.07 17.96
CA PRO A 418 -19.19 0.61 16.90
C PRO A 418 -18.73 2.00 17.36
N ALA A 419 -17.64 2.06 18.11
CA ALA A 419 -17.00 3.33 18.53
C ALA A 419 -16.69 4.27 17.34
N PHE A 420 -16.60 3.72 16.13
CA PHE A 420 -16.44 4.50 14.90
C PHE A 420 -17.64 5.36 14.51
N LEU A 421 -18.83 5.08 15.05
CA LEU A 421 -20.03 5.90 14.88
C LEU A 421 -20.09 7.03 15.91
N GLY A 422 -19.11 7.12 16.80
CA GLY A 422 -19.02 8.11 17.87
C GLY A 422 -19.24 7.54 19.27
N PRO A 423 -19.01 8.36 20.32
CA PRO A 423 -19.23 7.97 21.71
C PRO A 423 -20.69 7.67 22.06
N ALA A 424 -21.67 8.25 21.34
CA ALA A 424 -23.09 8.09 21.62
C ALA A 424 -23.91 8.02 20.31
N PRO A 425 -23.76 6.95 19.51
CA PRO A 425 -24.43 6.84 18.22
C PRO A 425 -25.96 6.79 18.40
N THR A 426 -26.69 7.50 17.54
CA THR A 426 -28.16 7.51 17.56
C THR A 426 -28.73 6.13 17.19
N SER A 427 -29.97 5.87 17.61
CA SER A 427 -30.68 4.61 17.28
C SER A 427 -30.85 4.41 15.77
N THR A 428 -30.92 5.50 15.00
CA THR A 428 -30.93 5.51 13.54
C THR A 428 -29.62 4.99 12.96
N LEU A 429 -28.47 5.53 13.41
CA LEU A 429 -27.14 5.10 12.96
C LEU A 429 -26.87 3.64 13.32
N LEU A 430 -27.29 3.21 14.51
CA LEU A 430 -27.16 1.82 14.96
C LEU A 430 -27.98 0.84 14.09
N GLN A 431 -29.19 1.21 13.66
CA GLN A 431 -29.99 0.40 12.73
C GLN A 431 -29.38 0.32 11.33
N CYS A 432 -28.87 1.44 10.81
CA CYS A 432 -28.13 1.42 9.54
C CYS A 432 -26.90 0.54 9.62
N TRP A 433 -26.16 0.63 10.71
CA TRP A 433 -25.02 -0.23 10.96
C TRP A 433 -25.41 -1.71 11.02
N ASP A 434 -26.49 -2.06 11.72
CA ASP A 434 -26.98 -3.44 11.75
C ASP A 434 -27.26 -3.98 10.35
N LEU A 435 -27.89 -3.16 9.51
CA LEU A 435 -28.19 -3.53 8.13
C LEU A 435 -26.93 -3.66 7.27
N VAL A 436 -25.97 -2.72 7.38
CA VAL A 436 -24.65 -2.81 6.69
C VAL A 436 -23.94 -4.12 7.04
N LYS A 437 -23.91 -4.50 8.32
CA LYS A 437 -23.31 -5.78 8.75
C LYS A 437 -23.98 -6.99 8.10
N LYS A 438 -25.32 -7.00 8.05
CA LYS A 438 -26.09 -8.14 7.53
C LYS A 438 -25.88 -8.32 6.02
N ILE A 439 -25.74 -7.24 5.26
CA ILE A 439 -25.56 -7.29 3.79
C ILE A 439 -24.10 -7.39 3.35
N ALA A 440 -23.13 -7.03 4.20
CA ALA A 440 -21.70 -7.06 3.90
C ALA A 440 -21.20 -8.35 3.20
N PRO A 441 -21.64 -9.58 3.58
CA PRO A 441 -21.23 -10.79 2.89
C PRO A 441 -21.53 -10.83 1.38
N ASN A 442 -22.51 -10.04 0.90
CA ASN A 442 -22.84 -9.93 -0.53
C ASN A 442 -21.93 -8.98 -1.31
N GLU A 443 -21.19 -8.11 -0.61
CA GLU A 443 -20.51 -6.96 -1.21
C GLU A 443 -18.99 -6.97 -1.02
N GLY A 444 -18.45 -7.96 -0.31
CA GLY A 444 -17.02 -8.10 -0.04
C GLY A 444 -16.66 -7.82 1.43
N LYS A 445 -15.44 -8.21 1.81
CA LYS A 445 -14.87 -7.97 3.14
C LYS A 445 -14.08 -6.64 3.17
N LEU A 446 -13.59 -6.23 4.34
CA LEU A 446 -12.89 -4.95 4.53
C LEU A 446 -11.62 -4.77 3.66
N ASP A 447 -10.96 -5.87 3.30
CA ASP A 447 -9.83 -5.92 2.36
C ASP A 447 -10.21 -6.56 1.02
N GLY A 448 -11.50 -6.55 0.68
CA GLY A 448 -12.00 -6.92 -0.64
C GLY A 448 -11.44 -5.99 -1.71
N LEU A 449 -11.25 -6.54 -2.91
CA LEU A 449 -10.64 -5.85 -4.04
C LEU A 449 -11.29 -6.31 -5.35
N ARG A 450 -11.50 -5.38 -6.28
CA ARG A 450 -11.78 -5.70 -7.67
C ARG A 450 -11.13 -4.68 -8.61
N LEU A 451 -10.30 -5.18 -9.52
CA LEU A 451 -9.68 -4.45 -10.64
C LEU A 451 -10.14 -4.98 -12.00
N ALA A 452 -11.19 -5.80 -12.03
CA ALA A 452 -11.62 -6.50 -13.24
C ALA A 452 -12.93 -5.96 -13.83
N ASP A 453 -13.35 -4.75 -13.48
CA ASP A 453 -14.60 -4.15 -13.96
C ASP A 453 -14.49 -2.64 -14.22
N GLY A 454 -15.63 -2.01 -14.58
CA GLY A 454 -15.73 -0.57 -14.81
C GLY A 454 -15.50 0.30 -13.57
N GLY A 455 -15.28 -0.29 -12.40
CA GLY A 455 -14.89 0.42 -11.19
C GLY A 455 -13.41 0.85 -11.20
N ILE A 456 -12.57 0.26 -12.07
CA ILE A 456 -11.11 0.45 -12.17
C ILE A 456 -10.39 -0.11 -10.95
N VAL A 457 -10.60 0.50 -9.80
CA VAL A 457 -10.22 0.01 -8.48
C VAL A 457 -11.47 0.10 -7.62
N SER A 458 -11.90 -1.06 -7.13
CA SER A 458 -12.98 -1.17 -6.17
C SER A 458 -12.47 -1.89 -4.92
N ILE A 459 -12.73 -1.33 -3.74
CA ILE A 459 -12.23 -1.91 -2.47
C ILE A 459 -13.33 -1.99 -1.42
N GLY A 460 -13.15 -2.91 -0.47
CA GLY A 460 -13.85 -2.88 0.80
C GLY A 460 -15.27 -3.46 0.81
N VAL A 461 -15.95 -3.24 1.95
CA VAL A 461 -17.21 -3.90 2.35
C VAL A 461 -18.44 -3.57 1.50
N GLN A 462 -18.34 -2.60 0.58
CA GLN A 462 -19.40 -2.21 -0.35
C GLN A 462 -18.86 -1.98 -1.77
N GLN A 463 -17.66 -2.50 -2.10
CA GLN A 463 -17.04 -2.32 -3.43
C GLN A 463 -16.97 -0.85 -3.89
N TRP A 464 -16.44 0.04 -3.04
CA TRP A 464 -16.27 1.46 -3.35
C TRP A 464 -15.41 1.66 -4.59
N THR A 465 -15.96 2.27 -5.66
CA THR A 465 -15.27 2.40 -6.95
C THR A 465 -14.55 3.74 -7.12
N ILE A 466 -13.34 3.75 -7.71
CA ILE A 466 -12.60 4.99 -7.97
C ILE A 466 -13.05 5.73 -9.23
N ALA A 467 -13.88 5.10 -10.06
CA ALA A 467 -14.36 5.71 -11.30
C ALA A 467 -15.23 6.95 -11.06
N ALA A 468 -15.94 7.03 -9.94
CA ALA A 468 -16.84 8.12 -9.59
C ALA A 468 -16.28 9.04 -8.50
N ASP A 469 -16.76 10.29 -8.47
CA ASP A 469 -16.35 11.30 -7.48
C ASP A 469 -17.18 11.25 -6.18
N ASP A 470 -18.11 10.30 -6.05
CA ASP A 470 -18.95 10.09 -4.87
C ASP A 470 -18.83 8.68 -4.28
N GLU A 471 -17.80 7.92 -4.65
CA GLU A 471 -17.60 6.54 -4.21
C GLU A 471 -16.26 6.37 -3.46
N LEU A 472 -15.26 5.71 -4.03
CA LEU A 472 -13.98 5.47 -3.35
C LEU A 472 -13.22 6.76 -3.02
N THR A 473 -13.39 7.82 -3.82
CA THR A 473 -12.77 9.12 -3.53
C THR A 473 -13.26 9.68 -2.19
N VAL A 474 -14.54 9.50 -1.84
CA VAL A 474 -15.11 9.93 -0.56
C VAL A 474 -14.50 9.14 0.60
N VAL A 475 -14.43 7.82 0.47
CA VAL A 475 -13.81 6.94 1.48
C VAL A 475 -12.34 7.32 1.70
N LEU A 476 -11.58 7.47 0.62
CA LEU A 476 -10.16 7.78 0.71
C LEU A 476 -9.91 9.19 1.25
N TYR A 477 -10.84 10.14 1.05
CA TYR A 477 -10.73 11.48 1.63
C TYR A 477 -10.99 11.46 3.14
N GLN A 478 -11.98 10.68 3.57
CA GLN A 478 -12.17 10.43 5.00
C GLN A 478 -10.96 9.76 5.62
N PHE A 479 -10.38 8.77 4.95
CA PHE A 479 -9.12 8.16 5.38
C PHE A 479 -7.98 9.18 5.46
N MET A 480 -7.81 10.03 4.43
CA MET A 480 -6.81 11.10 4.41
C MET A 480 -6.97 12.07 5.59
N ARG A 481 -8.21 12.38 5.99
CA ARG A 481 -8.48 13.19 7.18
C ARG A 481 -8.15 12.46 8.48
N MET A 482 -8.56 11.20 8.60
CA MET A 482 -8.41 10.42 9.84
C MET A 482 -6.96 10.02 10.11
N ALA A 483 -6.22 9.66 9.06
CA ALA A 483 -4.83 9.19 9.16
C ALA A 483 -4.02 9.68 7.94
N PRO A 484 -3.69 10.99 7.88
CA PRO A 484 -2.95 11.55 6.74
C PRO A 484 -1.60 10.86 6.52
N ASP A 485 -0.93 10.42 7.58
CA ASP A 485 0.35 9.71 7.51
C ASP A 485 0.23 8.34 6.82
N HIS A 486 -0.85 7.60 7.09
CA HIS A 486 -1.11 6.33 6.41
C HIS A 486 -1.61 6.54 4.98
N PHE A 487 -2.45 7.56 4.76
CA PHE A 487 -2.86 7.92 3.42
C PHE A 487 -1.66 8.26 2.55
N ASP A 488 -0.71 9.03 3.07
CA ASP A 488 0.50 9.36 2.35
C ASP A 488 1.36 8.12 2.07
N LEU A 489 1.55 7.27 3.08
CA LEU A 489 2.28 6.00 2.94
C LEU A 489 1.71 5.15 1.79
N PHE A 490 0.40 4.97 1.70
CA PHE A 490 -0.15 4.06 0.69
C PHE A 490 -0.43 4.75 -0.65
N PHE A 491 -0.94 5.98 -0.64
CA PHE A 491 -1.51 6.64 -1.80
C PHE A 491 -0.80 7.94 -2.16
N GLY A 492 -0.53 8.81 -1.19
CA GLY A 492 0.03 10.15 -1.43
C GLY A 492 1.45 10.13 -1.99
N ILE A 493 2.30 9.20 -1.53
CA ILE A 493 3.66 8.98 -2.05
C ILE A 493 3.69 8.56 -3.53
N ARG A 494 2.57 8.02 -4.04
CA ARG A 494 2.39 7.64 -5.44
C ARG A 494 1.71 8.73 -6.27
N GLY A 495 1.56 9.93 -5.71
CA GLY A 495 1.00 11.10 -6.39
C GLY A 495 -0.52 11.22 -6.31
N MET A 496 -1.22 10.31 -5.61
CA MET A 496 -2.67 10.35 -5.49
C MET A 496 -3.11 11.37 -4.44
N GLN A 497 -3.95 12.33 -4.83
CA GLN A 497 -4.52 13.35 -3.95
C GLN A 497 -6.04 13.41 -4.07
N LEU A 498 -6.67 14.03 -3.08
CA LEU A 498 -8.11 14.16 -3.00
C LEU A 498 -8.51 15.57 -2.59
N ARG A 499 -9.54 16.11 -3.24
CA ARG A 499 -10.12 17.42 -2.90
C ARG A 499 -11.63 17.33 -2.88
N VAL A 500 -12.26 18.01 -1.92
CA VAL A 500 -13.72 18.21 -1.94
C VAL A 500 -14.08 18.98 -3.22
N TRP A 501 -15.19 18.61 -3.86
CA TRP A 501 -15.54 19.12 -5.18
C TRP A 501 -17.03 19.47 -5.31
N GLY A 502 -17.36 20.19 -6.39
CA GLY A 502 -18.73 20.53 -6.76
C GLY A 502 -19.40 19.44 -7.59
N LEU A 503 -20.65 19.68 -8.00
CA LEU A 503 -21.42 18.76 -8.86
C LEU A 503 -20.88 18.70 -10.29
N ALA A 504 -20.28 19.79 -10.78
CA ALA A 504 -19.78 19.88 -12.15
C ALA A 504 -18.38 19.26 -12.28
N ASP A 505 -18.24 18.33 -13.24
CA ASP A 505 -16.97 17.70 -13.58
C ASP A 505 -16.16 18.56 -14.58
N THR A 506 -15.79 19.79 -14.16
CA THR A 506 -15.15 20.79 -15.03
C THR A 506 -13.92 21.45 -14.37
N THR A 507 -13.76 22.78 -14.46
CA THR A 507 -12.70 23.55 -13.78
C THR A 507 -12.90 23.56 -12.27
N GLU A 508 -11.92 24.06 -11.50
CA GLU A 508 -12.04 24.16 -10.03
C GLU A 508 -13.30 24.97 -9.65
N PRO A 509 -14.24 24.37 -8.89
CA PRO A 509 -15.51 25.01 -8.56
C PRO A 509 -15.32 26.12 -7.53
N THR A 510 -16.23 27.08 -7.53
CA THR A 510 -16.25 28.13 -6.51
C THR A 510 -16.60 27.54 -5.14
N PRO A 511 -16.16 28.21 -4.06
CA PRO A 511 -16.64 28.01 -2.69
C PRO A 511 -18.09 27.55 -2.54
N ASP A 512 -19.04 28.39 -2.94
CA ASP A 512 -20.48 28.13 -2.76
C ASP A 512 -20.95 26.85 -3.47
N LYS A 513 -20.32 26.51 -4.62
CA LYS A 513 -20.64 25.31 -5.39
C LYS A 513 -20.09 24.04 -4.76
N ILE A 514 -19.02 24.15 -3.97
CA ILE A 514 -18.52 23.05 -3.15
C ILE A 514 -19.48 22.81 -1.98
N ASP A 515 -19.93 23.87 -1.31
CA ASP A 515 -20.83 23.79 -0.16
C ASP A 515 -22.20 23.22 -0.55
N GLU A 516 -22.78 23.71 -1.65
CA GLU A 516 -24.01 23.18 -2.24
C GLU A 516 -23.91 21.67 -2.53
N ALA A 517 -22.74 21.21 -2.98
CA ALA A 517 -22.50 19.81 -3.31
C ALA A 517 -22.18 18.93 -2.08
N ASN A 518 -21.84 19.52 -0.93
CA ASN A 518 -21.36 18.80 0.26
C ASN A 518 -22.04 19.27 1.57
N PRO A 519 -23.38 19.26 1.66
CA PRO A 519 -24.11 19.84 2.81
C PRO A 519 -23.92 19.10 4.15
N TYR A 520 -23.25 17.95 4.16
CA TYR A 520 -22.97 17.14 5.35
C TYR A 520 -21.51 17.19 5.80
N LEU A 521 -20.66 17.92 5.06
CA LEU A 521 -19.27 18.08 5.44
C LEU A 521 -19.16 19.18 6.49
N ARG A 522 -18.59 18.86 7.67
CA ARG A 522 -18.16 19.88 8.63
C ARG A 522 -16.83 20.47 8.15
N PRO A 523 -16.64 21.79 8.14
CA PRO A 523 -15.34 22.38 7.89
C PRO A 523 -14.33 21.87 8.92
N ARG A 524 -13.29 21.19 8.44
CA ARG A 524 -12.06 21.04 9.22
C ARG A 524 -11.17 22.25 8.96
N SER A 525 -10.31 22.58 9.91
CA SER A 525 -9.00 23.11 9.55
C SER A 525 -8.31 22.12 8.61
N ARG A 526 -7.76 22.64 7.52
CA ARG A 526 -7.10 21.84 6.48
C ARG A 526 -6.00 20.96 7.12
N PRO A 527 -5.79 19.69 6.71
CA PRO A 527 -4.74 18.83 7.28
C PRO A 527 -3.32 19.43 7.23
N ASP A 528 -3.12 20.40 6.34
CA ASP A 528 -1.91 21.16 6.07
C ASP A 528 -1.68 22.36 7.03
N THR A 529 -2.67 22.80 7.82
CA THR A 529 -2.48 23.87 8.82
C THR A 529 -3.31 23.61 10.09
N PRO A 530 -2.68 23.20 11.21
CA PRO A 530 -3.44 22.99 12.44
C PRO A 530 -4.08 24.26 13.01
N GLU A 531 -3.61 25.48 12.69
CA GLU A 531 -4.02 26.67 13.47
C GLU A 531 -4.49 27.92 12.69
N THR A 532 -4.46 27.98 11.35
CA THR A 532 -4.88 29.22 10.66
C THR A 532 -5.71 29.08 9.39
N TRP A 533 -5.74 27.93 8.71
CA TRP A 533 -6.68 27.75 7.61
C TRP A 533 -7.94 27.06 8.10
N ARG A 534 -8.87 27.86 8.61
CA ARG A 534 -10.29 27.50 8.56
C ARG A 534 -10.59 27.25 7.10
N SER A 535 -11.13 26.08 6.77
CA SER A 535 -11.97 25.97 5.59
C SER A 535 -12.82 27.25 5.50
N ALA A 536 -12.77 27.97 4.36
CA ALA A 536 -13.66 29.12 4.16
C ALA A 536 -15.14 28.73 4.31
N TYR A 537 -15.42 27.43 4.28
CA TYR A 537 -16.73 26.79 4.21
C TYR A 537 -17.31 26.57 5.61
N ALA A 538 -17.68 27.65 6.29
CA ALA A 538 -18.19 27.66 7.66
C ALA A 538 -19.67 27.25 7.81
N SER A 539 -20.16 26.23 7.11
CA SER A 539 -21.55 25.77 7.28
C SER A 539 -21.65 24.62 8.29
N ARG A 540 -22.58 24.74 9.25
CA ARG A 540 -23.04 23.62 10.08
C ARG A 540 -23.73 22.61 9.15
N PRO A 541 -23.47 21.29 9.27
CA PRO A 541 -24.10 20.31 8.41
C PRO A 541 -25.60 20.28 8.64
N ALA A 542 -26.33 19.93 7.59
CA ALA A 542 -27.78 19.76 7.67
C ALA A 542 -28.13 18.42 8.35
N GLY A 543 -28.38 18.45 9.66
CA GLY A 543 -29.01 17.35 10.43
C GLY A 543 -28.07 16.56 11.35
N ASP A 544 -28.65 15.54 12.03
CA ASP A 544 -27.97 14.64 12.99
C ASP A 544 -27.02 13.63 12.30
N TRP A 545 -27.03 13.58 10.96
CA TRP A 545 -26.18 12.70 10.16
C TRP A 545 -24.80 13.33 9.96
N GLY A 546 -23.78 12.72 10.56
CA GLY A 546 -22.42 13.27 10.63
C GLY A 546 -22.10 13.96 11.96
N ASP A 547 -22.95 13.78 12.99
CA ASP A 547 -22.63 14.10 14.38
C ASP A 547 -22.41 12.78 15.15
N ALA A 548 -21.16 12.48 15.50
CA ALA A 548 -20.86 11.30 16.30
C ALA A 548 -21.19 11.55 17.81
N GLY A 549 -21.69 12.73 18.17
CA GLY A 549 -22.01 13.15 19.54
C GLY A 549 -21.12 14.30 20.01
N THR A 550 -20.95 14.47 21.33
CA THR A 550 -20.18 15.58 21.97
C THR A 550 -18.67 15.56 21.72
N GLY A 551 -18.23 14.91 20.64
CA GLY A 551 -16.86 15.01 20.15
C GLY A 551 -16.52 16.41 19.62
N PRO A 552 -15.25 16.67 19.30
CA PRO A 552 -14.85 17.92 18.67
C PRO A 552 -15.67 18.16 17.38
N PRO A 553 -15.91 19.43 16.99
CA PRO A 553 -16.88 19.86 15.96
C PRO A 553 -16.68 19.37 14.50
N ASP A 554 -15.99 18.25 14.24
CA ASP A 554 -15.30 17.96 12.96
C ASP A 554 -15.76 16.67 12.20
N ASP A 555 -16.95 16.12 12.46
CA ASP A 555 -17.34 14.73 12.08
C ASP A 555 -18.12 14.50 10.75
N GLY A 556 -18.17 15.46 9.81
CA GLY A 556 -18.96 15.32 8.57
C GLY A 556 -18.36 14.42 7.47
N VAL A 557 -19.21 13.85 6.58
CA VAL A 557 -18.83 13.06 5.40
C VAL A 557 -19.08 13.86 4.11
N PRO A 558 -18.09 14.04 3.22
CA PRO A 558 -18.33 14.72 1.95
C PRO A 558 -19.19 13.86 1.02
N SER A 559 -19.96 14.52 0.16
CA SER A 559 -20.76 13.85 -0.87
C SER A 559 -20.03 13.78 -2.21
N ARG A 560 -19.09 14.71 -2.46
CA ARG A 560 -18.30 14.79 -3.70
C ARG A 560 -16.83 15.09 -3.40
N VAL A 561 -15.96 14.20 -3.86
CA VAL A 561 -14.51 14.32 -3.78
C VAL A 561 -13.89 13.99 -5.12
N LYS A 562 -13.05 14.90 -5.61
CA LYS A 562 -12.28 14.78 -6.83
C LYS A 562 -10.96 14.07 -6.60
N LEU A 563 -10.65 13.12 -7.47
CA LEU A 563 -9.29 12.63 -7.65
C LEU A 563 -8.42 13.71 -8.30
N VAL A 564 -7.30 14.02 -7.65
CA VAL A 564 -6.30 14.96 -8.14
C VAL A 564 -4.97 14.24 -8.22
N TRP A 565 -4.19 14.50 -9.27
CA TRP A 565 -2.90 13.84 -9.47
C TRP A 565 -1.74 14.81 -9.40
N LEU A 566 -0.73 14.46 -8.60
CA LEU A 566 0.56 15.13 -8.56
C LEU A 566 1.51 14.40 -9.50
N LYS A 567 2.03 15.09 -10.50
CA LYS A 567 3.19 14.60 -11.25
C LYS A 567 4.45 14.83 -10.43
N TYR A 568 5.44 13.95 -10.59
CA TYR A 568 6.77 14.20 -10.02
C TYR A 568 7.33 15.50 -10.58
N SER A 569 7.88 16.29 -9.67
CA SER A 569 8.52 17.54 -10.02
C SER A 569 9.83 17.33 -10.75
N ALA A 570 10.16 18.22 -11.68
CA ALA A 570 11.56 18.45 -12.04
C ALA A 570 12.35 18.89 -10.78
N PRO A 571 13.55 18.34 -10.52
CA PRO A 571 14.38 18.73 -9.37
C PRO A 571 14.55 20.25 -9.28
N GLY A 572 14.26 20.84 -8.11
CA GLY A 572 14.36 22.29 -7.88
C GLY A 572 13.38 23.18 -8.66
N GLY A 573 12.42 22.62 -9.41
CA GLY A 573 11.46 23.40 -10.21
C GLY A 573 10.28 24.00 -9.42
N PRO A 574 9.52 24.95 -10.01
CA PRO A 574 8.38 25.61 -9.36
C PRO A 574 7.20 24.66 -9.09
N VAL A 575 6.38 24.96 -8.08
CA VAL A 575 5.20 24.13 -7.72
C VAL A 575 4.21 24.04 -8.90
N GLU A 576 4.17 22.90 -9.58
CA GLU A 576 3.09 22.51 -10.49
C GLU A 576 1.75 22.42 -9.75
N THR A 577 0.71 22.98 -10.37
CA THR A 577 -0.65 22.89 -9.86
C THR A 577 -1.15 21.44 -9.95
N PRO A 578 -1.63 20.85 -8.83
CA PRO A 578 -2.24 19.52 -8.84
C PRO A 578 -3.37 19.46 -9.88
N GLN A 579 -3.39 18.41 -10.71
CA GLN A 579 -4.32 18.34 -11.86
C GLN A 579 -5.57 17.54 -11.48
N PRO A 580 -6.78 18.13 -11.54
CA PRO A 580 -8.01 17.39 -11.31
C PRO A 580 -8.22 16.37 -12.44
N ILE A 581 -8.58 15.15 -12.06
CA ILE A 581 -8.83 14.07 -13.01
C ILE A 581 -10.34 13.90 -13.19
N ARG A 582 -10.81 14.02 -14.43
CA ARG A 582 -12.22 13.80 -14.79
C ARG A 582 -12.72 12.45 -14.28
N SER A 583 -13.98 12.40 -13.90
CA SER A 583 -14.64 11.16 -13.50
C SER A 583 -14.84 10.25 -14.71
N GLY A 584 -15.01 8.95 -14.47
CA GLY A 584 -15.22 7.95 -15.50
C GLY A 584 -13.97 7.18 -15.90
N THR A 585 -14.22 6.00 -16.48
CA THR A 585 -13.19 4.98 -16.70
C THR A 585 -12.14 5.36 -17.72
N ALA A 586 -12.55 6.04 -18.80
CA ALA A 586 -11.67 6.47 -19.88
C ALA A 586 -10.58 7.45 -19.43
N HIS A 587 -10.78 8.15 -18.30
CA HIS A 587 -9.84 9.15 -17.79
C HIS A 587 -8.96 8.63 -16.66
N ARG A 588 -9.34 7.53 -16.01
CA ARG A 588 -8.71 7.08 -14.76
C ARG A 588 -7.95 5.77 -14.87
N TRP A 589 -8.25 4.87 -15.82
CA TRP A 589 -7.63 3.53 -15.79
C TRP A 589 -6.10 3.54 -15.84
N ALA A 590 -5.50 4.50 -16.54
CA ALA A 590 -4.05 4.52 -16.76
C ALA A 590 -3.30 4.91 -15.48
N LEU A 591 -3.93 5.71 -14.62
CA LEU A 591 -3.40 6.07 -13.30
C LEU A 591 -3.32 4.86 -12.38
N PHE A 592 -4.16 3.85 -12.63
CA PHE A 592 -4.28 2.63 -11.83
C PHE A 592 -3.69 1.40 -12.53
N GLY A 593 -2.73 1.59 -13.45
CA GLY A 593 -2.02 0.47 -14.08
C GLY A 593 -2.77 -0.24 -15.20
N GLY A 594 -3.88 0.34 -15.67
CA GLY A 594 -4.67 -0.20 -16.78
C GLY A 594 -4.04 0.10 -18.14
N VAL A 595 -3.76 -0.95 -18.91
CA VAL A 595 -3.24 -0.86 -20.28
C VAL A 595 -4.26 -1.44 -21.27
N GLU A 596 -4.60 -0.66 -22.30
CA GLU A 596 -5.48 -1.12 -23.38
C GLU A 596 -4.67 -1.96 -24.39
N ASN A 597 -5.13 -3.18 -24.67
CA ASN A 597 -4.53 -4.06 -25.67
C ASN A 597 -5.14 -3.84 -27.07
N ALA A 598 -4.58 -4.52 -28.09
CA ALA A 598 -5.07 -4.42 -29.47
C ALA A 598 -6.55 -4.81 -29.64
N ALA A 599 -7.09 -5.65 -28.75
CA ALA A 599 -8.49 -6.07 -28.73
C ALA A 599 -9.42 -5.11 -27.96
N LYS A 600 -8.95 -3.90 -27.61
CA LYS A 600 -9.71 -2.90 -26.83
C LYS A 600 -10.14 -3.38 -25.44
N GLN A 601 -9.39 -4.32 -24.89
CA GLN A 601 -9.53 -4.77 -23.51
C GLN A 601 -8.52 -4.03 -22.63
N VAL A 602 -8.92 -3.69 -21.42
CA VAL A 602 -8.05 -3.04 -20.44
C VAL A 602 -7.59 -4.08 -19.43
N ILE A 603 -6.29 -4.24 -19.32
CA ILE A 603 -5.63 -5.18 -18.41
C ILE A 603 -4.98 -4.37 -17.30
N PHE A 604 -5.36 -4.65 -16.06
CA PHE A 604 -4.81 -4.01 -14.87
C PHE A 604 -3.69 -4.86 -14.26
N ASP A 605 -2.61 -4.18 -13.89
CA ASP A 605 -1.56 -4.76 -13.06
C ASP A 605 -2.04 -5.00 -11.61
N PRO A 606 -1.30 -5.81 -10.81
CA PRO A 606 -1.72 -6.13 -9.45
C PRO A 606 -1.26 -5.12 -8.38
N LEU A 607 -0.48 -4.10 -8.72
CA LEU A 607 0.16 -3.20 -7.76
C LEU A 607 -0.87 -2.43 -6.94
N TRP A 608 -1.81 -1.75 -7.59
CA TRP A 608 -2.88 -1.01 -6.91
C TRP A 608 -3.78 -1.93 -6.07
N GLY A 609 -3.92 -3.18 -6.50
CA GLY A 609 -4.56 -4.22 -5.72
C GLY A 609 -3.83 -4.55 -4.44
N GLY A 610 -2.52 -4.81 -4.52
CA GLY A 610 -1.67 -5.06 -3.36
C GLY A 610 -1.62 -3.88 -2.40
N ILE A 611 -1.48 -2.65 -2.90
CA ILE A 611 -1.46 -1.42 -2.10
C ILE A 611 -2.77 -1.28 -1.32
N SER A 612 -3.90 -1.40 -2.01
CA SER A 612 -5.22 -1.24 -1.38
C SER A 612 -5.48 -2.28 -0.30
N ARG A 613 -5.12 -3.55 -0.57
CA ARG A 613 -5.26 -4.63 0.41
C ARG A 613 -4.33 -4.45 1.60
N LEU A 614 -3.06 -4.09 1.37
CA LEU A 614 -2.11 -3.80 2.44
C LEU A 614 -2.59 -2.61 3.28
N ALA A 615 -3.14 -1.56 2.66
CA ALA A 615 -3.70 -0.41 3.37
C ALA A 615 -4.87 -0.83 4.28
N SER A 616 -5.81 -1.64 3.80
CA SER A 616 -6.92 -2.17 4.62
C SER A 616 -6.41 -3.06 5.77
N GLN A 617 -5.40 -3.90 5.51
CA GLN A 617 -4.81 -4.78 6.51
C GLN A 617 -3.96 -4.03 7.55
N THR A 618 -3.44 -2.85 7.21
CA THR A 618 -2.52 -2.11 8.09
C THR A 618 -3.18 -0.92 8.79
N SER A 619 -4.19 -0.29 8.20
CA SER A 619 -4.84 0.89 8.75
C SER A 619 -6.28 0.63 9.20
N ARG A 620 -6.49 0.66 10.51
CA ARG A 620 -7.83 0.67 11.10
C ARG A 620 -8.63 1.90 10.68
N GLU A 621 -7.97 3.01 10.41
CA GLU A 621 -8.59 4.28 10.02
C GLU A 621 -9.16 4.21 8.60
N LEU A 622 -8.52 3.51 7.66
CA LEU A 622 -9.12 3.23 6.35
C LEU A 622 -10.36 2.35 6.49
N CYS A 623 -10.28 1.25 7.25
CA CYS A 623 -11.44 0.40 7.52
C CYS A 623 -12.57 1.20 8.18
N THR A 624 -12.25 2.06 9.14
CA THR A 624 -13.22 2.95 9.78
C THR A 624 -13.88 3.90 8.77
N ALA A 625 -13.09 4.54 7.90
CA ALA A 625 -13.62 5.41 6.86
C ALA A 625 -14.58 4.67 5.91
N GLN A 626 -14.29 3.42 5.56
CA GLN A 626 -15.20 2.57 4.77
C GLN A 626 -16.54 2.36 5.52
N LEU A 627 -16.51 2.11 6.83
CA LEU A 627 -17.73 1.85 7.61
C LEU A 627 -18.56 3.10 7.86
N GLN A 628 -17.93 4.22 8.17
CA GLN A 628 -18.61 5.51 8.29
C GLN A 628 -19.29 5.87 6.96
N THR A 629 -18.59 5.68 5.84
CA THR A 629 -19.16 5.96 4.52
C THR A 629 -20.27 4.96 4.15
N ALA A 630 -20.15 3.69 4.55
CA ALA A 630 -21.19 2.67 4.37
C ALA A 630 -22.50 3.05 5.07
N VAL A 631 -22.43 3.53 6.31
CA VAL A 631 -23.60 4.03 7.05
C VAL A 631 -24.12 5.33 6.44
N PHE A 632 -23.25 6.24 6.04
CA PHE A 632 -23.64 7.49 5.39
C PHE A 632 -24.33 7.29 4.02
N ARG A 633 -24.15 6.15 3.36
CA ARG A 633 -24.85 5.83 2.10
C ARG A 633 -26.37 5.91 2.23
N PHE A 634 -26.95 5.64 3.40
CA PHE A 634 -28.39 5.81 3.66
C PHE A 634 -28.83 7.26 3.50
N GLN A 635 -28.06 8.21 4.04
CA GLN A 635 -28.30 9.64 3.85
C GLN A 635 -28.16 10.05 2.38
N ARG A 636 -27.11 9.57 1.69
CA ARG A 636 -26.90 9.86 0.27
C ARG A 636 -28.07 9.39 -0.59
N LEU A 637 -28.52 8.14 -0.38
CA LEU A 637 -29.67 7.60 -1.08
C LEU A 637 -30.93 8.41 -0.77
N TRP A 638 -31.18 8.75 0.50
CA TRP A 638 -32.30 9.60 0.91
C TRP A 638 -32.33 10.91 0.12
N ASN A 639 -31.19 11.58 -0.02
CA ASN A 639 -31.07 12.84 -0.78
C ASN A 639 -31.23 12.64 -2.29
N GLN A 640 -30.83 11.48 -2.80
CA GLN A 640 -30.98 11.18 -4.21
C GLN A 640 -32.46 10.93 -4.57
N VAL A 641 -33.21 10.29 -3.67
CA VAL A 641 -34.63 10.04 -3.87
C VAL A 641 -35.52 11.21 -3.47
N ASN A 642 -35.00 12.14 -2.65
CA ASN A 642 -35.57 13.39 -2.13
C ASN A 642 -37.06 13.61 -2.45
N GLY A 643 -37.93 12.76 -1.91
CA GLY A 643 -39.29 12.79 -2.41
C GLY A 643 -40.27 11.77 -1.89
N MET A 644 -41.48 12.05 -2.32
CA MET A 644 -42.67 11.26 -2.15
C MET A 644 -42.87 10.41 -3.40
N TYR A 645 -43.35 9.19 -3.26
CA TYR A 645 -43.60 8.29 -4.38
C TYR A 645 -45.10 8.10 -4.64
N PRO A 646 -45.52 8.03 -5.91
CA PRO A 646 -44.68 7.98 -7.11
C PRO A 646 -44.15 9.37 -7.52
N THR A 647 -43.02 9.36 -8.24
CA THR A 647 -42.30 10.56 -8.70
C THR A 647 -42.99 11.28 -9.86
N THR A 648 -43.92 10.62 -10.53
CA THR A 648 -44.86 11.22 -11.49
C THR A 648 -46.29 10.91 -11.07
N ASP A 649 -47.25 11.75 -11.44
CA ASP A 649 -48.66 11.57 -11.08
C ASP A 649 -49.16 10.13 -11.30
N ALA A 650 -49.49 9.46 -10.19
CA ALA A 650 -50.28 8.23 -10.27
C ALA A 650 -51.72 8.58 -10.63
N PRO A 651 -52.43 7.73 -11.39
CA PRO A 651 -53.87 7.87 -11.54
C PRO A 651 -54.54 7.74 -10.15
N GLY A 652 -54.97 8.85 -9.53
CA GLY A 652 -55.64 8.87 -8.22
C GLY A 652 -54.94 9.58 -7.05
N GLY A 653 -53.81 10.27 -7.26
CA GLY A 653 -53.50 11.52 -6.52
C GLY A 653 -52.99 11.48 -5.07
N LYS A 654 -52.27 10.45 -4.60
CA LYS A 654 -51.57 10.53 -3.30
C LYS A 654 -50.13 10.01 -3.39
N GLN A 655 -49.18 10.85 -2.99
CA GLN A 655 -47.78 10.45 -2.84
C GLN A 655 -47.47 10.04 -1.39
N TYR A 656 -46.44 9.22 -1.19
CA TYR A 656 -46.04 8.70 0.11
C TYR A 656 -44.56 8.95 0.41
N PRO A 657 -44.18 9.27 1.66
CA PRO A 657 -42.79 9.47 2.00
C PRO A 657 -41.96 8.20 1.76
N PHE A 658 -40.78 8.34 1.16
CA PHE A 658 -39.86 7.22 0.91
C PHE A 658 -39.66 6.34 2.16
N ARG A 659 -39.36 6.94 3.33
CA ARG A 659 -39.17 6.23 4.61
C ARG A 659 -40.34 5.31 4.96
N ARG A 660 -41.58 5.70 4.65
CA ARG A 660 -42.77 4.89 4.96
C ARG A 660 -42.84 3.65 4.06
N LEU A 661 -42.47 3.82 2.79
CA LEU A 661 -42.51 2.76 1.79
C LEU A 661 -41.42 1.69 2.02
N VAL A 662 -40.22 2.10 2.42
CA VAL A 662 -39.07 1.20 2.67
C VAL A 662 -38.82 0.97 4.16
N SER A 663 -39.88 0.75 4.93
CA SER A 663 -39.83 0.71 6.41
C SER A 663 -39.51 -0.65 7.03
N SER A 664 -39.20 -1.69 6.23
CA SER A 664 -38.73 -2.99 6.73
C SER A 664 -37.24 -3.19 6.46
N GLN A 665 -36.55 -3.98 7.30
CA GLN A 665 -35.13 -4.28 7.09
C GLN A 665 -34.90 -5.01 5.76
N PHE A 666 -35.78 -5.94 5.41
CA PHE A 666 -35.74 -6.66 4.14
C PHE A 666 -35.79 -5.71 2.93
N PHE A 667 -36.75 -4.79 2.93
CA PHE A 667 -36.88 -3.86 1.81
C PHE A 667 -35.72 -2.86 1.78
N ALA A 668 -35.33 -2.32 2.93
CA ALA A 668 -34.17 -1.43 3.02
C ALA A 668 -32.88 -2.10 2.52
N ALA A 669 -32.64 -3.37 2.85
CA ALA A 669 -31.50 -4.14 2.32
C ALA A 669 -31.53 -4.21 0.80
N ALA A 670 -32.67 -4.55 0.19
CA ALA A 670 -32.81 -4.65 -1.26
C ALA A 670 -32.53 -3.32 -1.98
N VAL A 671 -32.97 -2.21 -1.38
CA VAL A 671 -32.76 -0.87 -1.95
C VAL A 671 -31.29 -0.44 -1.82
N ILE A 672 -30.65 -0.69 -0.68
CA ILE A 672 -29.23 -0.36 -0.47
C ILE A 672 -28.33 -1.21 -1.37
N ASP A 673 -28.61 -2.50 -1.49
CA ASP A 673 -27.92 -3.42 -2.40
C ASP A 673 -28.01 -2.94 -3.87
N ALA A 674 -29.20 -2.47 -4.29
CA ALA A 674 -29.36 -1.85 -5.60
C ALA A 674 -28.57 -0.54 -5.72
N HIS A 675 -28.52 0.28 -4.67
CA HIS A 675 -27.76 1.53 -4.66
C HIS A 675 -26.25 1.32 -4.75
N ILE A 676 -25.72 0.28 -4.11
CA ILE A 676 -24.30 -0.08 -4.21
C ILE A 676 -23.93 -0.46 -5.65
N ASN A 677 -24.80 -1.21 -6.33
CA ASN A 677 -24.49 -1.75 -7.65
C ASN A 677 -24.81 -0.77 -8.79
N VAL A 678 -25.92 -0.04 -8.69
CA VAL A 678 -26.41 0.84 -9.76
C VAL A 678 -27.05 2.11 -9.15
N PRO A 679 -26.26 2.97 -8.48
CA PRO A 679 -26.78 4.06 -7.65
C PRO A 679 -27.75 4.97 -8.40
N GLY A 680 -27.47 5.29 -9.67
CA GLY A 680 -28.27 6.20 -10.49
C GLY A 680 -29.69 5.72 -10.88
N LEU A 681 -30.05 4.46 -10.63
CA LEU A 681 -31.30 3.86 -11.13
C LEU A 681 -32.34 3.56 -10.04
N VAL A 682 -31.95 3.64 -8.77
CA VAL A 682 -32.79 3.23 -7.63
C VAL A 682 -34.13 3.97 -7.59
N ALA A 683 -34.15 5.28 -7.85
CA ALA A 683 -35.38 6.07 -7.82
C ALA A 683 -36.41 5.61 -8.87
N ALA A 684 -35.95 5.30 -10.09
CA ALA A 684 -36.82 4.81 -11.16
C ALA A 684 -37.30 3.37 -10.89
N ASP A 685 -36.48 2.54 -10.25
CA ASP A 685 -36.84 1.17 -9.88
C ASP A 685 -37.90 1.18 -8.76
N LEU A 686 -37.79 2.10 -7.79
CA LEU A 686 -38.80 2.33 -6.76
C LEU A 686 -40.14 2.79 -7.36
N ASP A 687 -40.10 3.72 -8.31
CA ASP A 687 -41.30 4.21 -9.01
C ASP A 687 -42.01 3.08 -9.77
N THR A 688 -41.24 2.26 -10.49
CA THR A 688 -41.75 1.07 -11.19
C THR A 688 -42.40 0.09 -10.22
N ALA A 689 -41.73 -0.21 -9.10
CA ALA A 689 -42.24 -1.10 -8.07
C ALA A 689 -43.54 -0.57 -7.45
N PHE A 690 -43.62 0.73 -7.19
CA PHE A 690 -44.83 1.38 -6.70
C PHE A 690 -45.98 1.23 -7.70
N ARG A 691 -45.77 1.57 -8.98
CA ARG A 691 -46.81 1.48 -10.02
C ARG A 691 -47.31 0.05 -10.19
N ASN A 692 -46.42 -0.95 -10.22
CA ASN A 692 -46.81 -2.35 -10.32
C ASN A 692 -47.65 -2.81 -9.12
N THR A 693 -47.32 -2.33 -7.93
CA THR A 693 -48.07 -2.63 -6.70
C THR A 693 -49.45 -1.98 -6.74
N TYR A 694 -49.51 -0.70 -7.11
CA TYR A 694 -50.71 0.11 -7.14
C TYR A 694 -51.68 -0.31 -8.26
N ALA A 695 -51.18 -0.60 -9.47
CA ALA A 695 -52.00 -1.01 -10.61
C ALA A 695 -52.80 -2.30 -10.33
N ARG A 696 -52.24 -3.20 -9.50
CA ARG A 696 -52.91 -4.44 -9.13
C ARG A 696 -54.09 -4.21 -8.19
N LYS A 697 -54.00 -3.23 -7.29
CA LYS A 697 -55.09 -2.81 -6.39
C LYS A 697 -54.78 -1.40 -5.88
N PRO A 698 -55.45 -0.35 -6.40
CA PRO A 698 -55.31 1.00 -5.88
C PRO A 698 -55.54 1.00 -4.36
N TYR A 699 -54.63 1.62 -3.61
CA TYR A 699 -54.64 1.55 -2.15
C TYR A 699 -54.16 2.86 -1.52
N THR A 700 -54.74 3.21 -0.38
CA THR A 700 -54.31 4.35 0.43
C THR A 700 -53.74 3.86 1.75
N LEU A 701 -52.49 4.20 2.05
CA LEU A 701 -51.88 3.87 3.34
C LEU A 701 -52.60 4.62 4.48
N VAL A 702 -53.25 3.89 5.38
CA VAL A 702 -54.07 4.42 6.48
C VAL A 702 -53.64 3.90 7.86
N GLY A 703 -52.57 3.12 7.94
CA GLY A 703 -52.01 2.58 9.19
C GLY A 703 -52.69 1.29 9.64
N THR A 704 -53.11 0.44 8.70
CA THR A 704 -53.82 -0.83 8.97
C THR A 704 -52.96 -2.04 8.61
N GLU A 705 -53.37 -3.25 8.99
CA GLU A 705 -52.73 -4.51 8.52
C GLU A 705 -52.70 -4.62 6.98
N ALA A 706 -53.66 -3.99 6.28
CA ALA A 706 -53.64 -3.90 4.83
C ALA A 706 -52.51 -3.00 4.28
N ASP A 707 -51.98 -2.05 5.07
CA ASP A 707 -50.75 -1.33 4.75
C ASP A 707 -49.58 -2.32 4.70
N ASP A 708 -49.50 -3.25 5.65
CA ASP A 708 -48.38 -4.19 5.74
C ASP A 708 -48.32 -5.11 4.52
N HIS A 709 -49.47 -5.61 4.08
CA HIS A 709 -49.57 -6.39 2.84
C HIS A 709 -49.19 -5.58 1.60
N PHE A 710 -49.58 -4.30 1.54
CA PHE A 710 -49.19 -3.41 0.44
C PHE A 710 -47.68 -3.19 0.41
N LEU A 711 -47.07 -2.87 1.56
CA LEU A 711 -45.65 -2.59 1.69
C LEU A 711 -44.79 -3.84 1.42
N MET A 712 -45.23 -5.01 1.88
CA MET A 712 -44.56 -6.28 1.54
C MET A 712 -44.59 -6.55 0.03
N ARG A 713 -45.75 -6.34 -0.61
CA ARG A 713 -45.87 -6.49 -2.06
C ARG A 713 -44.98 -5.49 -2.81
N MET A 714 -44.85 -4.28 -2.29
CA MET A 714 -43.93 -3.28 -2.84
C MET A 714 -42.47 -3.76 -2.77
N ALA A 715 -42.04 -4.35 -1.66
CA ALA A 715 -40.70 -4.92 -1.52
C ALA A 715 -40.44 -6.04 -2.55
N VAL A 716 -41.39 -6.95 -2.75
CA VAL A 716 -41.31 -8.02 -3.76
C VAL A 716 -41.27 -7.45 -5.18
N ASN A 717 -42.15 -6.50 -5.50
CA ASN A 717 -42.14 -5.85 -6.81
C ASN A 717 -40.87 -5.05 -7.06
N PHE A 718 -40.24 -4.50 -6.02
CA PHE A 718 -38.94 -3.87 -6.14
C PHE A 718 -37.83 -4.90 -6.41
N LEU A 719 -37.81 -6.04 -5.72
CA LEU A 719 -36.88 -7.12 -6.08
C LEU A 719 -37.03 -7.55 -7.54
N LEU A 720 -38.25 -7.59 -8.08
CA LEU A 720 -38.48 -7.90 -9.50
C LEU A 720 -38.02 -6.78 -10.43
N ALA A 721 -38.30 -5.52 -10.09
CA ALA A 721 -38.01 -4.36 -10.93
C ALA A 721 -36.56 -3.87 -10.85
N ARG A 722 -35.88 -4.08 -9.72
CA ARG A 722 -34.56 -3.48 -9.44
C ARG A 722 -33.52 -3.93 -10.44
N ARG A 723 -32.78 -2.96 -10.95
CA ARG A 723 -31.62 -3.18 -11.81
C ARG A 723 -30.38 -3.36 -10.94
N VAL A 724 -29.74 -4.50 -11.15
CA VAL A 724 -28.38 -4.79 -10.71
C VAL A 724 -27.62 -5.32 -11.92
N TYR A 725 -26.28 -5.41 -11.87
CA TYR A 725 -25.51 -5.95 -12.98
C TYR A 725 -26.04 -7.34 -13.39
N LYS A 726 -26.55 -7.45 -14.63
CA LYS A 726 -27.42 -8.54 -15.12
C LYS A 726 -26.94 -9.95 -14.77
N LYS A 727 -25.64 -10.21 -14.79
CA LYS A 727 -25.07 -11.54 -14.51
C LYS A 727 -25.18 -11.97 -13.04
N ASN A 728 -25.43 -11.04 -12.13
CA ASN A 728 -25.42 -11.28 -10.68
C ASN A 728 -26.80 -11.13 -10.03
N LYS A 729 -27.84 -10.76 -10.78
CA LYS A 729 -29.16 -10.44 -10.20
C LYS A 729 -29.73 -11.59 -9.38
N ASP A 730 -29.84 -12.78 -9.99
CA ASP A 730 -30.47 -13.94 -9.35
C ASP A 730 -29.74 -14.36 -8.08
N SER A 731 -28.40 -14.38 -8.12
CA SER A 731 -27.59 -14.71 -6.94
C SER A 731 -27.74 -13.69 -5.82
N ARG A 732 -27.84 -12.39 -6.15
CA ARG A 732 -27.98 -11.33 -5.15
C ARG A 732 -29.38 -11.32 -4.54
N ASP A 733 -30.41 -11.46 -5.37
CA ASP A 733 -31.79 -11.60 -4.92
C ASP A 733 -31.93 -12.84 -4.01
N HIS A 734 -31.36 -13.98 -4.42
CA HIS A 734 -31.31 -15.20 -3.61
C HIS A 734 -30.64 -14.96 -2.25
N ASN A 735 -29.49 -14.26 -2.20
CA ASN A 735 -28.80 -14.01 -0.94
C ASN A 735 -29.60 -13.11 0.01
N ILE A 736 -30.32 -12.10 -0.52
CA ILE A 736 -31.19 -11.26 0.30
C ILE A 736 -32.37 -12.06 0.87
N VAL A 737 -32.98 -12.92 0.06
CA VAL A 737 -34.05 -13.83 0.53
C VAL A 737 -33.52 -14.84 1.55
N ALA A 738 -32.35 -15.43 1.30
CA ALA A 738 -31.72 -16.34 2.24
C ALA A 738 -31.35 -15.65 3.57
N LEU A 739 -30.99 -14.37 3.54
CA LEU A 739 -30.80 -13.57 4.76
C LEU A 739 -32.11 -13.32 5.49
N HIS A 740 -33.22 -13.06 4.80
CA HIS A 740 -34.54 -12.99 5.42
C HIS A 740 -34.92 -14.28 6.13
N ASP A 741 -34.67 -15.43 5.50
CA ASP A 741 -35.09 -16.74 6.00
C ASP A 741 -34.19 -17.31 7.12
N LYS A 742 -33.16 -16.57 7.56
CA LYS A 742 -32.29 -17.06 8.64
C LYS A 742 -33.05 -17.20 9.95
N PRO A 743 -32.94 -18.35 10.64
CA PRO A 743 -33.63 -18.55 11.91
C PRO A 743 -33.01 -17.70 13.03
N VAL A 744 -33.86 -17.29 13.97
CA VAL A 744 -33.42 -16.67 15.23
C VAL A 744 -32.55 -17.68 15.98
N ILE A 745 -31.37 -17.24 16.39
CA ILE A 745 -30.48 -18.01 17.26
C ILE A 745 -31.00 -17.83 18.69
N PRO A 746 -31.42 -18.91 19.38
CA PRO A 746 -31.95 -18.81 20.74
C PRO A 746 -30.88 -18.35 21.73
N ALA A 747 -31.32 -17.76 22.84
CA ALA A 747 -30.43 -17.39 23.93
C ALA A 747 -29.74 -18.63 24.52
N THR A 748 -28.48 -18.48 24.91
CA THR A 748 -27.76 -19.44 25.76
C THR A 748 -27.55 -18.81 27.15
N SER A 749 -27.03 -19.58 28.11
CA SER A 749 -26.73 -19.06 29.47
C SER A 749 -25.84 -17.81 29.44
N ASP A 750 -25.01 -17.68 28.41
CA ASP A 750 -23.95 -16.67 28.34
C ASP A 750 -24.18 -15.65 27.22
N LYS A 751 -25.22 -15.82 26.39
CA LYS A 751 -25.50 -14.95 25.23
C LYS A 751 -27.00 -14.75 25.01
N PRO A 752 -27.47 -13.51 24.80
CA PRO A 752 -28.86 -13.25 24.48
C PRO A 752 -29.24 -13.85 23.11
N ALA A 753 -30.55 -14.02 22.87
CA ALA A 753 -31.06 -14.42 21.57
C ALA A 753 -30.62 -13.40 20.50
N ARG A 754 -30.27 -13.89 19.31
CA ARG A 754 -29.79 -13.06 18.20
C ARG A 754 -30.59 -13.38 16.95
N ASP A 755 -31.14 -12.36 16.31
CA ASP A 755 -31.75 -12.48 14.99
C ASP A 755 -30.76 -12.03 13.90
N PRO A 756 -30.08 -12.97 13.21
CA PRO A 756 -29.20 -12.64 12.10
C PRO A 756 -29.97 -12.30 10.81
N GLY A 757 -31.30 -12.47 10.80
CA GLY A 757 -32.13 -12.31 9.62
C GLY A 757 -32.51 -10.86 9.31
N LEU A 758 -33.13 -10.69 8.14
CA LEU A 758 -33.73 -9.43 7.72
C LEU A 758 -35.23 -9.45 8.05
N ASN A 759 -35.65 -8.62 9.02
CA ASN A 759 -37.06 -8.50 9.35
C ASN A 759 -37.86 -7.86 8.20
N ALA A 760 -38.86 -8.56 7.67
CA ALA A 760 -39.70 -8.06 6.59
C ALA A 760 -40.95 -7.29 7.07
N THR A 761 -41.27 -7.31 8.36
CA THR A 761 -42.39 -6.55 8.94
C THR A 761 -42.19 -5.05 8.69
N PRO A 762 -43.14 -4.36 8.06
CA PRO A 762 -43.08 -2.91 7.90
C PRO A 762 -42.98 -2.18 9.23
N GLY A 763 -42.24 -1.07 9.26
CA GLY A 763 -41.89 -0.35 10.50
C GLY A 763 -40.72 -0.95 11.30
N SER A 764 -40.25 -2.17 10.99
CA SER A 764 -39.08 -2.77 11.66
C SER A 764 -37.75 -2.06 11.39
N PHE A 765 -37.71 -1.15 10.41
CA PHE A 765 -36.54 -0.33 10.09
C PHE A 765 -36.90 1.16 10.10
N THR A 766 -36.19 1.89 10.96
CA THR A 766 -36.32 3.35 11.12
C THR A 766 -34.99 4.07 10.91
N GLY A 767 -34.02 3.39 10.30
CA GLY A 767 -32.69 3.94 9.98
C GLY A 767 -32.68 5.01 8.88
N TRP A 768 -33.81 5.30 8.24
CA TRP A 768 -33.90 6.41 7.28
C TRP A 768 -33.91 7.77 7.99
N PRO A 769 -33.29 8.82 7.40
CA PRO A 769 -33.40 10.18 7.91
C PRO A 769 -34.87 10.62 8.11
N ALA A 770 -35.12 11.46 9.12
CA ALA A 770 -36.39 12.16 9.25
C ALA A 770 -36.42 13.36 8.28
N PRO A 771 -37.57 13.69 7.68
CA PRO A 771 -37.72 14.86 6.80
C PRO A 771 -37.54 16.19 7.52
#